data_AF-A0A5C7GGM5-F1
#
_entry.id   AF-A0A5C7GGM5-F1
#
_cell.length_a   1.000
_cell.length_b   1.000
_cell.length_c   1.000
_cell.angle_alpha   90.00
_cell.angle_beta   90.00
_cell.angle_gamma   90.00
#
_symmetry.space_group_name_H-M   'P 1'
#
loop_
_entity.id
_entity.type
_entity.pdbx_description
1 polymer ?
#
loop_
_entity_poly.entity_id
_entity_poly.type
_entity_poly.pdbx_seq_one_letter_code
_entity_poly.pdbx_strand_id
1 'polypeptide(L)'
;MNKYLLYWILFLFTLQIIHSQENGVVAFDLPIRNSLKFNRYVINPTFSFVREQNKYISFSNKRQWVQFADAPQAYLFGYSGRFKENIGMGVGLFQQDYGVQTTFGAVLNFAYNVSLNRDDNLTFGLNLGAYQSGINDGRVIVNEPDPVIQNIPKNFMLTINPGINYGTGFFDFGLSINNLVSYNLNASKLIEENPAQSVQAHIMYTGYMNSRGFFDESKFSSLIRSEFKKDKTVLSGLAMLSIPKGLWGQVGYNTLYGASAGIGLNISEQIAVEYNYEQSVGDLVSFGSSHEITLAYRFKNNKRFMYNGDDEEKSVFTPSRKSKRVIASKNPTKKTGSATPGRLKSRRAALEDKNKITEDLPTNVPQDNQEEQANLEEETKLIAEIEAKKEVERLKAEEQARIKAEKELEEKQSAEALKRKQEAEAKARAAKELQEKRDAEVRAREEVLMKKREEAKAKEKARLEEEKRKQEEEARLKAEAEEKALLEAERLKVEEELKAKEALEQAKREEAEVLSKLKEQAIEGTDSSGPELDEETLNSINNLNQISETSKNLQQLLIDRLSDKVDIKQQDLDDLKEENDLSEQGITVAPKPFKSITEENAEIESIKKEIDKVIEEQDIKIQELEAVLIMRKGKKRDKLDPLSASYLRTIEKLKTDRLKTIRTKESLIANLKTINEATEVERKRRIKRAAYDNQQDRYAKDRATLESIKKFTDPSPTPLNEEDFDFGEEQSNSIRIVKDVSNEENGYYMVIAVHDTEAKRDEFLRNVVASGESNINFFFDVNSNKYFIYSKKFNYIEAANTALVSKENKPYNNKMSIVKIEN
;
A
#
# COMPACT_ATOMS: atom_id res chain seq x y z
N MET A 1 39.35 -35.87 1.78
CA MET A 1 38.21 -34.93 1.82
C MET A 1 37.98 -34.58 3.28
N ASN A 2 38.28 -33.33 3.63
CA ASN A 2 39.15 -33.04 4.76
C ASN A 2 38.41 -32.74 6.06
N LYS A 3 38.90 -33.32 7.18
CA LYS A 3 38.51 -33.03 8.57
C LYS A 3 38.59 -31.53 8.92
N TYR A 4 39.40 -30.77 8.16
CA TYR A 4 39.50 -29.32 8.24
C TYR A 4 38.20 -28.57 7.89
N LEU A 5 37.30 -29.15 7.08
CA LEU A 5 36.00 -28.54 6.77
C LEU A 5 35.07 -28.55 8.00
N LEU A 6 35.14 -29.60 8.83
CA LEU A 6 34.34 -29.74 10.05
C LEU A 6 34.80 -28.76 11.13
N TYR A 7 36.12 -28.55 11.27
CA TYR A 7 36.66 -27.57 12.22
C TYR A 7 36.37 -26.12 11.80
N TRP A 8 36.28 -25.82 10.51
CA TRP A 8 35.82 -24.52 10.01
C TRP A 8 34.33 -24.26 10.32
N ILE A 9 33.48 -25.28 10.19
CA ILE A 9 32.06 -25.20 10.53
C ILE A 9 31.85 -25.09 12.04
N LEU A 10 32.67 -25.77 12.86
CA LEU A 10 32.58 -25.72 14.32
C LEU A 10 33.11 -24.40 14.90
N PHE A 11 34.13 -23.79 14.28
CA PHE A 11 34.68 -22.49 14.70
C PHE A 11 33.74 -21.31 14.36
N LEU A 12 32.90 -21.45 13.34
CA LEU A 12 31.86 -20.47 12.97
C LEU A 12 30.66 -20.45 13.93
N PHE A 13 30.52 -21.42 14.84
CA PHE A 13 29.40 -21.52 15.77
C PHE A 13 29.67 -21.02 17.20
N THR A 14 30.90 -20.60 17.54
CA THR A 14 31.28 -20.31 18.95
C THR A 14 31.71 -18.87 19.24
N LEU A 15 31.35 -17.89 18.41
CA LEU A 15 31.54 -16.46 18.72
C LEU A 15 30.18 -15.76 18.79
N GLN A 16 29.47 -15.94 19.92
CA GLN A 16 28.45 -14.99 20.35
C GLN A 16 29.05 -14.10 21.44
N ILE A 17 29.52 -12.92 21.03
CA ILE A 17 29.71 -11.79 21.93
C ILE A 17 28.63 -10.79 21.56
N ILE A 18 27.78 -10.49 22.55
CA ILE A 18 26.62 -9.60 22.46
C ILE A 18 27.12 -8.18 22.22
N HIS A 19 26.94 -7.64 21.02
CA HIS A 19 27.04 -6.22 20.73
C HIS A 19 25.76 -5.75 20.03
N SER A 20 24.98 -4.95 20.76
CA SER A 20 23.74 -4.32 20.30
C SER A 20 24.03 -2.89 19.82
N GLN A 21 23.46 -2.58 18.65
CA GLN A 21 23.23 -1.27 18.02
C GLN A 21 24.41 -0.48 17.45
N GLU A 22 24.17 0.07 16.25
CA GLU A 22 24.45 1.45 15.79
C GLU A 22 24.62 1.43 14.26
N ASN A 23 23.55 1.56 13.49
CA ASN A 23 23.58 2.09 12.11
C ASN A 23 22.14 2.11 11.57
N GLY A 24 21.55 3.29 11.42
CA GLY A 24 20.20 3.51 10.87
C GLY A 24 20.08 3.18 9.38
N VAL A 25 20.44 1.95 9.00
CA VAL A 25 20.39 1.50 7.61
C VAL A 25 19.18 0.60 7.40
N VAL A 26 18.36 0.98 6.42
CA VAL A 26 17.23 0.18 5.97
C VAL A 26 17.75 -0.95 5.10
N ALA A 27 17.38 -2.19 5.43
CA ALA A 27 17.66 -3.35 4.60
C ALA A 27 16.91 -3.27 3.27
N PHE A 28 17.40 -3.98 2.25
CA PHE A 28 16.75 -3.99 0.93
C PHE A 28 15.36 -4.64 1.01
N ASP A 29 14.33 -3.83 0.85
CA ASP A 29 12.93 -4.24 0.75
C ASP A 29 12.18 -3.26 -0.15
N LEU A 30 11.72 -3.73 -1.31
CA LEU A 30 10.97 -2.92 -2.27
C LEU A 30 9.46 -3.15 -2.09
N PRO A 31 8.64 -2.10 -1.86
CA PRO A 31 7.23 -2.24 -1.51
C PRO A 31 6.33 -2.61 -2.70
N ILE A 32 6.92 -2.92 -3.86
CA ILE A 32 6.24 -3.27 -5.12
C ILE A 32 6.03 -4.78 -5.12
N ARG A 33 4.87 -5.20 -4.62
CA ARG A 33 4.55 -6.59 -4.30
C ARG A 33 3.17 -7.06 -4.76
N ASN A 34 2.33 -6.14 -5.24
CA ASN A 34 0.92 -6.39 -5.52
C ASN A 34 0.62 -6.72 -6.98
N SER A 35 1.65 -6.78 -7.84
CA SER A 35 1.52 -7.06 -9.27
C SER A 35 2.05 -8.45 -9.64
N LEU A 36 1.20 -9.31 -10.22
CA LEU A 36 1.65 -10.52 -10.92
C LEU A 36 1.96 -10.26 -12.40
N LYS A 37 1.86 -9.01 -12.85
CA LYS A 37 2.07 -8.63 -14.25
C LYS A 37 3.44 -7.96 -14.47
N PHE A 38 3.83 -7.04 -13.60
CA PHE A 38 5.05 -6.25 -13.75
C PHE A 38 6.01 -6.42 -12.58
N ASN A 39 7.30 -6.16 -12.83
CA ASN A 39 8.38 -6.16 -11.82
C ASN A 39 8.46 -7.43 -10.97
N ARG A 40 8.00 -8.57 -11.51
CA ARG A 40 7.84 -9.83 -10.77
C ARG A 40 9.16 -10.36 -10.19
N TYR A 41 10.30 -9.98 -10.76
CA TYR A 41 11.63 -10.31 -10.25
C TYR A 41 11.88 -9.76 -8.83
N VAL A 42 11.13 -8.74 -8.40
CA VAL A 42 11.14 -8.21 -7.03
C VAL A 42 10.43 -9.16 -6.07
N ILE A 43 9.37 -9.83 -6.54
CA ILE A 43 8.60 -10.82 -5.76
C ILE A 43 9.41 -12.10 -5.57
N ASN A 44 10.05 -12.59 -6.64
CA ASN A 44 10.96 -13.73 -6.59
C ASN A 44 12.05 -13.61 -7.67
N PRO A 45 13.33 -13.90 -7.37
CA PRO A 45 14.42 -13.80 -8.33
C PRO A 45 14.24 -14.63 -9.62
N THR A 46 13.42 -15.69 -9.61
CA THR A 46 13.19 -16.55 -10.78
C THR A 46 12.12 -16.00 -11.74
N PHE A 47 11.32 -15.02 -11.30
CA PHE A 47 10.12 -14.59 -12.01
C PHE A 47 10.36 -13.66 -13.21
N SER A 48 11.61 -13.32 -13.52
CA SER A 48 11.95 -12.76 -14.84
C SER A 48 11.89 -13.80 -15.96
N PHE A 49 11.82 -15.10 -15.60
CA PHE A 49 11.65 -16.21 -16.53
C PHE A 49 10.36 -17.00 -16.27
N VAL A 50 10.06 -17.35 -15.01
CA VAL A 50 8.93 -18.21 -14.65
C VAL A 50 7.60 -17.58 -15.09
N ARG A 51 6.90 -18.26 -16.01
CA ARG A 51 5.66 -17.79 -16.63
C ARG A 51 5.77 -16.37 -17.23
N GLU A 52 6.98 -15.95 -17.60
CA GLU A 52 7.26 -14.65 -18.23
C GLU A 52 7.67 -14.84 -19.69
N GLN A 53 7.07 -14.03 -20.57
CA GLN A 53 7.29 -14.14 -22.02
C GLN A 53 7.71 -12.81 -22.63
N ASN A 54 7.17 -11.73 -22.09
CA ASN A 54 7.31 -10.41 -22.67
C ASN A 54 8.45 -9.66 -22.01
N LYS A 55 8.92 -8.64 -22.73
CA LYS A 55 9.88 -7.68 -22.18
C LYS A 55 9.13 -6.40 -21.92
N TYR A 56 9.30 -5.85 -20.73
CA TYR A 56 8.65 -4.63 -20.31
C TYR A 56 9.70 -3.63 -19.88
N ILE A 57 9.57 -2.40 -20.37
CA ILE A 57 10.03 -1.23 -19.62
C ILE A 57 8.86 -0.80 -18.73
N SER A 58 9.07 -0.69 -17.44
CA SER A 58 8.06 -0.32 -16.46
C SER A 58 8.52 0.88 -15.65
N PHE A 59 7.59 1.77 -15.34
CA PHE A 59 7.75 2.81 -14.34
C PHE A 59 6.62 2.63 -13.33
N SER A 60 6.96 2.42 -12.06
CA SER A 60 6.02 2.20 -10.98
C SER A 60 6.23 3.25 -9.89
N ASN A 61 5.15 3.88 -9.46
CA ASN A 61 5.13 4.75 -8.31
C ASN A 61 4.16 4.17 -7.28
N LYS A 62 4.65 3.95 -6.05
CA LYS A 62 3.83 3.54 -4.92
C LYS A 62 3.93 4.57 -3.82
N ARG A 63 2.79 5.10 -3.39
CA ARG A 63 2.67 5.97 -2.22
C ARG A 63 1.93 5.19 -1.14
N GLN A 64 2.61 4.93 -0.03
CA GLN A 64 2.03 4.21 1.09
C GLN A 64 1.41 5.19 2.08
N TRP A 65 0.31 4.81 2.73
CA TRP A 65 -0.23 5.54 3.89
C TRP A 65 -0.55 7.02 3.57
N VAL A 66 -1.39 7.24 2.56
CA VAL A 66 -1.64 8.58 1.98
C VAL A 66 -2.26 9.57 2.97
N GLN A 67 -2.72 9.11 4.15
CA GLN A 67 -3.25 9.96 5.21
C GLN A 67 -2.19 10.82 5.92
N PHE A 68 -0.89 10.54 5.76
CA PHE A 68 0.18 11.36 6.34
C PHE A 68 0.80 12.34 5.34
N ALA A 69 1.20 13.51 5.85
CA ALA A 69 2.19 14.37 5.19
C ALA A 69 3.55 13.64 5.13
N ASP A 70 4.28 13.78 4.02
CA ASP A 70 5.53 13.06 3.76
C ASP A 70 5.48 11.53 3.91
N ALA A 71 4.29 10.97 3.64
CA ALA A 71 4.03 9.55 3.47
C ALA A 71 5.10 8.83 2.61
N PRO A 72 5.52 7.60 2.97
CA PRO A 72 6.55 6.88 2.24
C PRO A 72 6.24 6.73 0.75
N GLN A 73 7.22 7.03 -0.10
CA GLN A 73 7.10 6.95 -1.55
C GLN A 73 8.19 6.05 -2.12
N ALA A 74 7.81 5.22 -3.08
CA ALA A 74 8.74 4.39 -3.83
C ALA A 74 8.54 4.59 -5.32
N TYR A 75 9.66 4.76 -6.02
CA TYR A 75 9.75 4.82 -7.47
C TYR A 75 10.60 3.66 -7.94
N LEU A 76 10.13 2.94 -8.97
CA LEU A 76 10.89 1.89 -9.63
C LEU A 76 10.79 2.06 -11.14
N PHE A 77 11.94 2.22 -11.77
CA PHE A 77 12.09 2.13 -13.20
C PHE A 77 12.78 0.81 -13.56
N GLY A 78 12.11 -0.05 -14.31
CA GLY A 78 12.59 -1.40 -14.61
C GLY A 78 12.63 -1.68 -16.10
N TYR A 79 13.59 -2.50 -16.51
CA TYR A 79 13.55 -3.23 -17.78
C TYR A 79 13.78 -4.71 -17.50
N SER A 80 12.77 -5.54 -17.72
CA SER A 80 12.86 -6.96 -17.39
C SER A 80 12.02 -7.82 -18.33
N GLY A 81 12.36 -9.11 -18.38
CA GLY A 81 11.62 -10.12 -19.11
C GLY A 81 12.49 -11.25 -19.62
N ARG A 82 11.94 -12.04 -20.55
CA ARG A 82 12.64 -13.17 -21.17
C ARG A 82 13.45 -12.75 -22.39
N PHE A 83 14.76 -12.95 -22.36
CA PHE A 83 15.67 -12.52 -23.43
C PHE A 83 16.07 -13.66 -24.37
N LYS A 84 16.20 -14.87 -23.84
CA LYS A 84 16.50 -16.09 -24.60
C LYS A 84 15.56 -17.23 -24.17
N GLU A 85 15.68 -18.38 -24.82
CA GLU A 85 14.84 -19.55 -24.51
C GLU A 85 15.02 -20.06 -23.08
N ASN A 86 16.19 -19.88 -22.49
CA ASN A 86 16.52 -20.35 -21.14
C ASN A 86 16.97 -19.23 -20.19
N ILE A 87 16.88 -17.96 -20.60
CA ILE A 87 17.40 -16.82 -19.83
C ILE A 87 16.36 -15.71 -19.71
N GLY A 88 16.03 -15.38 -18.46
CA GLY A 88 15.35 -14.16 -18.03
C GLY A 88 16.35 -13.19 -17.40
N MET A 89 16.15 -11.90 -17.62
CA MET A 89 17.00 -10.86 -17.02
C MET A 89 16.15 -9.66 -16.62
N GLY A 90 16.64 -8.89 -15.66
CA GLY A 90 16.04 -7.63 -15.26
C GLY A 90 17.07 -6.63 -14.77
N VAL A 91 16.82 -5.36 -15.01
CA VAL A 91 17.49 -4.25 -14.34
C VAL A 91 16.42 -3.32 -13.80
N GLY A 92 16.56 -2.92 -12.54
CA GLY A 92 15.68 -1.95 -11.90
C GLY A 92 16.50 -0.85 -11.27
N LEU A 93 16.10 0.39 -11.45
CA LEU A 93 16.55 1.55 -10.69
C LEU A 93 15.43 1.96 -9.76
N PHE A 94 15.73 2.14 -8.48
CA PHE A 94 14.72 2.48 -7.50
C PHE A 94 15.15 3.63 -6.61
N GLN A 95 14.15 4.39 -6.17
CA GLN A 95 14.27 5.39 -5.13
C GLN A 95 13.15 5.17 -4.12
N GLN A 96 13.49 5.18 -2.84
CA GLN A 96 12.54 5.07 -1.72
C GLN A 96 12.78 6.21 -0.77
N ASP A 97 11.73 6.97 -0.51
CA ASP A 97 11.73 8.09 0.41
C ASP A 97 10.87 7.76 1.62
N TYR A 98 11.50 7.73 2.80
CA TYR A 98 10.87 7.55 4.10
C TYR A 98 11.08 8.85 4.89
N GLY A 99 10.16 9.81 4.75
CA GLY A 99 10.34 11.15 5.31
C GLY A 99 11.62 11.81 4.78
N VAL A 100 12.56 12.10 5.68
CA VAL A 100 13.88 12.70 5.36
C VAL A 100 14.94 11.68 4.96
N GLN A 101 14.68 10.37 5.07
CA GLN A 101 15.61 9.32 4.65
C GLN A 101 15.32 8.91 3.20
N THR A 102 16.33 8.99 2.33
CA THR A 102 16.24 8.57 0.94
C THR A 102 17.18 7.39 0.69
N THR A 103 16.64 6.34 0.07
CA THR A 103 17.40 5.19 -0.41
C THR A 103 17.32 5.14 -1.92
N PHE A 104 18.47 5.20 -2.60
CA PHE A 104 18.56 5.12 -4.05
C PHE A 104 19.46 3.97 -4.45
N GLY A 105 19.05 3.18 -5.43
CA GLY A 105 19.85 2.04 -5.86
C GLY A 105 19.42 1.41 -7.15
N ALA A 106 20.12 0.32 -7.45
CA ALA A 106 19.85 -0.53 -8.59
C ALA A 106 19.75 -1.99 -8.16
N VAL A 107 18.95 -2.76 -8.87
CA VAL A 107 18.85 -4.21 -8.74
C VAL A 107 19.05 -4.85 -10.10
N LEU A 108 19.97 -5.80 -10.17
CA LEU A 108 20.20 -6.65 -11.33
C LEU A 108 19.61 -8.02 -11.03
N ASN A 109 18.79 -8.52 -11.95
CA ASN A 109 18.18 -9.83 -11.88
C ASN A 109 18.68 -10.71 -13.02
N PHE A 110 19.02 -11.95 -12.71
CA PHE A 110 19.35 -12.98 -13.69
C PHE A 110 18.62 -14.27 -13.32
N ALA A 111 17.88 -14.85 -14.28
CA ALA A 111 17.21 -16.13 -14.13
C ALA A 111 17.61 -17.08 -15.25
N TYR A 112 18.01 -18.29 -14.89
CA TYR A 112 18.43 -19.34 -15.80
C TYR A 112 17.56 -20.59 -15.63
N ASN A 113 16.98 -21.04 -16.73
CA ASN A 113 16.07 -22.18 -16.74
C ASN A 113 16.74 -23.42 -17.34
N VAL A 114 16.64 -24.52 -16.61
CA VAL A 114 17.02 -25.86 -17.06
C VAL A 114 15.74 -26.65 -17.33
N SER A 115 15.48 -26.95 -18.60
CA SER A 115 14.38 -27.84 -18.97
C SER A 115 14.75 -29.27 -18.61
N LEU A 116 13.97 -29.90 -17.73
CA LEU A 116 14.15 -31.29 -17.33
C LEU A 116 13.36 -32.22 -18.24
N ASN A 117 12.12 -31.81 -18.57
CA ASN A 117 11.21 -32.50 -19.46
C ASN A 117 10.40 -31.50 -20.29
N ARG A 118 9.40 -31.97 -21.06
CA ARG A 118 8.51 -31.12 -21.85
C ARG A 118 7.73 -30.12 -21.01
N ASP A 119 7.22 -30.56 -19.87
CA ASP A 119 6.38 -29.76 -18.97
C ASP A 119 7.08 -29.40 -17.66
N ASP A 120 8.27 -29.96 -17.40
CA ASP A 120 9.02 -29.77 -16.16
C ASP A 120 10.30 -28.96 -16.37
N ASN A 121 10.55 -27.99 -15.49
CA ASN A 121 11.77 -27.21 -15.47
C ASN A 121 12.25 -26.91 -14.05
N LEU A 122 13.54 -26.57 -13.97
CA LEU A 122 14.17 -26.00 -12.80
C LEU A 122 14.78 -24.66 -13.18
N THR A 123 14.26 -23.57 -12.60
CA THR A 123 14.75 -22.22 -12.79
C THR A 123 15.55 -21.76 -11.58
N PHE A 124 16.77 -21.27 -11.81
CA PHE A 124 17.61 -20.61 -10.82
C PHE A 124 17.54 -19.11 -11.04
N GLY A 125 17.47 -18.33 -9.96
CA GLY A 125 17.35 -16.88 -10.00
C GLY A 125 18.32 -16.22 -9.03
N LEU A 126 18.79 -15.03 -9.37
CA LEU A 126 19.68 -14.22 -8.54
C LEU A 126 19.33 -12.75 -8.68
N ASN A 127 19.07 -12.08 -7.56
CA ASN A 127 18.99 -10.63 -7.48
C ASN A 127 20.24 -10.08 -6.79
N LEU A 128 20.95 -9.18 -7.46
CA LEU A 128 22.06 -8.41 -6.93
C LEU A 128 21.60 -6.95 -6.77
N GLY A 129 21.46 -6.49 -5.53
CA GLY A 129 21.06 -5.12 -5.21
C GLY A 129 22.25 -4.29 -4.77
N ALA A 130 22.42 -3.09 -5.31
CA ALA A 130 23.44 -2.13 -4.89
C ALA A 130 22.77 -0.78 -4.66
N TYR A 131 22.81 -0.26 -3.43
CA TYR A 131 22.05 0.93 -3.07
C TYR A 131 22.73 1.75 -1.99
N GLN A 132 22.43 3.04 -1.99
CA GLN A 132 22.90 4.00 -1.00
C GLN A 132 21.71 4.49 -0.19
N SER A 133 21.82 4.44 1.13
CA SER A 133 20.81 4.93 2.08
C SER A 133 21.39 6.01 2.97
N GLY A 134 20.65 7.10 3.17
CA GLY A 134 21.05 8.18 4.07
C GLY A 134 20.02 9.29 4.13
N ILE A 135 20.34 10.33 4.91
CA ILE A 135 19.48 11.50 5.05
C ILE A 135 19.58 12.39 3.81
N ASN A 136 18.43 12.95 3.43
CA ASN A 136 18.29 13.92 2.37
C ASN A 136 18.18 15.32 2.97
N ASP A 137 19.31 16.02 3.05
CA ASP A 137 19.42 17.37 3.64
C ASP A 137 18.48 18.39 2.99
N GLY A 138 18.15 18.22 1.71
CA GLY A 138 17.21 19.10 1.00
C GLY A 138 15.76 18.99 1.47
N ARG A 139 15.42 17.95 2.26
CA ARG A 139 14.11 17.78 2.91
C ARG A 139 14.15 18.10 4.41
N VAL A 140 15.33 18.42 4.96
CA VAL A 140 15.49 18.77 6.37
C VAL A 140 15.21 20.26 6.53
N ILE A 141 14.11 20.58 7.22
CA ILE A 141 13.75 21.95 7.58
C ILE A 141 14.17 22.17 9.03
N VAL A 142 15.22 22.96 9.25
CA VAL A 142 15.72 23.32 10.58
C VAL A 142 15.89 24.82 10.69
N ASN A 143 15.59 25.38 11.86
CA ASN A 143 15.77 26.80 12.15
C ASN A 143 17.25 27.17 12.28
N GLU A 144 18.08 26.22 12.74
CA GLU A 144 19.53 26.32 12.83
C GLU A 144 20.16 25.04 12.29
N PRO A 145 21.21 25.10 11.45
CA PRO A 145 21.84 23.91 10.91
C PRO A 145 22.56 23.12 12.01
N ASP A 146 22.02 21.95 12.38
CA ASP A 146 22.67 21.04 13.32
C ASP A 146 23.86 20.31 12.65
N PRO A 147 25.11 20.50 13.13
CA PRO A 147 26.30 19.83 12.58
C PRO A 147 26.25 18.30 12.68
N VAL A 148 25.45 17.74 13.60
CA VAL A 148 25.29 16.29 13.78
C VAL A 148 24.46 15.70 12.66
N ILE A 149 23.40 16.38 12.20
CA ILE A 149 22.54 15.92 11.10
C ILE A 149 23.28 16.02 9.76
N GLN A 150 24.06 17.09 9.56
CA GLN A 150 24.85 17.33 8.34
C GLN A 150 25.97 16.32 8.11
N ASN A 151 26.48 15.67 9.16
CA ASN A 151 27.59 14.72 9.07
C ASN A 151 27.14 13.25 9.10
N ILE A 152 25.85 12.95 8.94
CA ILE A 152 25.38 11.55 8.91
C ILE A 152 25.88 10.88 7.60
N PRO A 153 26.75 9.87 7.71
CA PRO A 153 27.35 9.26 6.53
C PRO A 153 26.31 8.47 5.74
N LYS A 154 26.29 8.67 4.42
CA LYS A 154 25.48 7.86 3.50
C LYS A 154 26.12 6.47 3.39
N ASN A 155 25.36 5.43 3.68
CA ASN A 155 25.84 4.05 3.68
C ASN A 155 25.54 3.38 2.33
N PHE A 156 26.57 2.83 1.68
CA PHE A 156 26.41 2.02 0.48
C PHE A 156 26.36 0.54 0.84
N MET A 157 25.31 -0.13 0.36
CA MET A 157 24.96 -1.51 0.65
C MET A 157 24.97 -2.35 -0.62
N LEU A 158 25.53 -3.55 -0.52
CA LEU A 158 25.43 -4.60 -1.53
C LEU A 158 24.65 -5.79 -0.97
N THR A 159 23.65 -6.27 -1.71
CA THR A 159 22.77 -7.36 -1.32
C THR A 159 22.70 -8.45 -2.37
N ILE A 160 22.59 -9.70 -1.92
CA ILE A 160 22.46 -10.88 -2.76
C ILE A 160 21.23 -11.68 -2.32
N ASN A 161 20.34 -11.98 -3.27
CA ASN A 161 19.10 -12.73 -3.03
C ASN A 161 18.97 -13.86 -4.06
N PRO A 162 19.39 -15.09 -3.73
CA PRO A 162 19.21 -16.23 -4.61
C PRO A 162 17.79 -16.82 -4.51
N GLY A 163 17.37 -17.51 -5.58
CA GLY A 163 16.12 -18.25 -5.62
C GLY A 163 16.18 -19.46 -6.55
N ILE A 164 15.31 -20.42 -6.30
CA ILE A 164 15.12 -21.62 -7.12
C ILE A 164 13.62 -21.86 -7.26
N ASN A 165 13.19 -22.31 -8.43
CA ASN A 165 11.80 -22.64 -8.73
C ASN A 165 11.73 -23.91 -9.56
N TYR A 166 10.94 -24.87 -9.12
CA TYR A 166 10.59 -26.07 -9.86
C TYR A 166 9.20 -25.88 -10.48
N GLY A 167 9.17 -25.77 -11.81
CA GLY A 167 7.94 -25.59 -12.58
C GLY A 167 7.50 -26.90 -13.22
N THR A 168 6.19 -27.16 -13.17
CA THR A 168 5.48 -28.23 -13.88
C THR A 168 4.57 -27.60 -14.95
N GLY A 169 3.66 -28.37 -15.54
CA GLY A 169 2.69 -27.85 -16.51
C GLY A 169 1.89 -26.63 -16.01
N PHE A 170 1.32 -26.71 -14.80
CA PHE A 170 0.45 -25.66 -14.24
C PHE A 170 0.87 -25.13 -12.87
N PHE A 171 1.74 -25.84 -12.15
CA PHE A 171 2.21 -25.45 -10.82
C PHE A 171 3.68 -25.10 -10.83
N ASP A 172 4.06 -24.12 -10.03
CA ASP A 172 5.42 -23.66 -9.81
C ASP A 172 5.68 -23.60 -8.30
N PHE A 173 6.72 -24.28 -7.83
CA PHE A 173 7.12 -24.34 -6.42
C PHE A 173 8.49 -23.70 -6.28
N GLY A 174 8.65 -22.70 -5.43
CA GLY A 174 9.94 -22.03 -5.31
C GLY A 174 10.34 -21.64 -3.90
N LEU A 175 11.65 -21.58 -3.72
CA LEU A 175 12.33 -21.15 -2.51
C LEU A 175 13.27 -19.99 -2.86
N SER A 176 13.29 -18.95 -2.05
CA SER A 176 14.26 -17.86 -2.19
C SER A 176 14.72 -17.36 -0.83
N ILE A 177 15.91 -16.78 -0.79
CA ILE A 177 16.44 -16.16 0.43
C ILE A 177 16.65 -14.69 0.12
N ASN A 178 15.98 -13.83 0.88
CA ASN A 178 16.20 -12.39 0.80
C ASN A 178 17.30 -11.98 1.77
N ASN A 179 18.09 -11.01 1.33
CA ASN A 179 19.21 -10.43 2.07
C ASN A 179 20.18 -11.50 2.60
N LEU A 180 20.44 -12.56 1.82
CA LEU A 180 21.37 -13.64 2.20
C LEU A 180 22.74 -13.08 2.58
N VAL A 181 23.25 -12.15 1.77
CA VAL A 181 24.45 -11.38 2.04
C VAL A 181 24.06 -9.92 2.00
N SER A 182 24.39 -9.16 3.04
CA SER A 182 24.24 -7.71 3.12
C SER A 182 25.57 -7.10 3.57
N TYR A 183 26.28 -6.44 2.67
CA TYR A 183 27.60 -5.88 2.94
C TYR A 183 27.56 -4.35 2.91
N ASN A 184 28.02 -3.71 3.99
CA ASN A 184 28.18 -2.27 4.06
C ASN A 184 29.59 -1.90 3.59
N LEU A 185 29.71 -1.27 2.41
CA LEU A 185 31.01 -0.85 1.86
C LEU A 185 31.67 0.24 2.72
N ASN A 186 30.89 1.14 3.31
CA ASN A 186 31.40 2.26 4.11
C ASN A 186 31.97 1.78 5.45
N ALA A 187 31.25 0.89 6.14
CA ALA A 187 31.69 0.29 7.39
C ALA A 187 32.68 -0.88 7.17
N SER A 188 32.86 -1.34 5.91
CA SER A 188 33.65 -2.52 5.54
C SER A 188 33.33 -3.76 6.38
N LYS A 189 32.04 -3.95 6.70
CA LYS A 189 31.53 -5.03 7.55
C LYS A 189 30.31 -5.68 6.91
N LEU A 190 30.24 -7.00 7.06
CA LEU A 190 29.02 -7.76 6.77
C LEU A 190 28.01 -7.50 7.89
N ILE A 191 26.75 -7.29 7.53
CA ILE A 191 25.68 -7.13 8.52
C ILE A 191 25.31 -8.53 9.01
N GLU A 192 25.87 -8.93 10.15
CA GLU A 192 25.70 -10.29 10.70
C GLU A 192 24.28 -10.54 11.23
N GLU A 193 23.59 -9.50 11.72
CA GLU A 193 22.19 -9.58 12.15
C GLU A 193 21.31 -8.65 11.30
N ASN A 194 20.88 -9.11 10.13
CA ASN A 194 19.87 -8.41 9.34
C ASN A 194 18.45 -8.91 9.72
N PRO A 195 17.65 -8.15 10.49
CA PRO A 195 16.28 -8.57 10.85
C PRO A 195 15.34 -8.70 9.64
N ALA A 196 15.71 -8.12 8.50
CA ALA A 196 15.00 -8.25 7.23
C ALA A 196 15.53 -9.41 6.35
N GLN A 197 16.49 -10.21 6.84
CA GLN A 197 16.82 -11.48 6.21
C GLN A 197 15.62 -12.42 6.33
N SER A 198 15.26 -13.06 5.23
CA SER A 198 14.08 -13.92 5.21
C SER A 198 14.25 -15.10 4.26
N VAL A 199 13.63 -16.22 4.64
CA VAL A 199 13.47 -17.37 3.75
C VAL A 199 12.03 -17.34 3.23
N GLN A 200 11.88 -17.38 1.93
CA GLN A 200 10.59 -17.35 1.26
C GLN A 200 10.31 -18.70 0.60
N ALA A 201 9.10 -19.20 0.78
CA ALA A 201 8.58 -20.36 0.07
C ALA A 201 7.28 -19.98 -0.63
N HIS A 202 7.09 -20.41 -1.87
CA HIS A 202 5.86 -20.11 -2.61
C HIS A 202 5.37 -21.27 -3.47
N ILE A 203 4.08 -21.24 -3.73
CA ILE A 203 3.36 -22.09 -4.68
C ILE A 203 2.58 -21.16 -5.61
N MET A 204 2.76 -21.34 -6.91
CA MET A 204 2.03 -20.60 -7.93
C MET A 204 1.29 -21.57 -8.84
N TYR A 205 0.01 -21.30 -9.09
CA TYR A 205 -0.81 -21.99 -10.08
C TYR A 205 -1.05 -21.07 -11.27
N THR A 206 -0.92 -21.57 -12.49
CA THR A 206 -1.29 -20.86 -13.71
C THR A 206 -2.12 -21.77 -14.61
N GLY A 207 -3.38 -21.42 -14.84
CA GLY A 207 -4.30 -22.13 -15.70
C GLY A 207 -4.86 -21.25 -16.81
N TYR A 208 -5.36 -21.89 -17.87
CA TYR A 208 -6.02 -21.23 -19.00
C TYR A 208 -7.47 -21.67 -19.07
N MET A 209 -8.36 -20.72 -19.31
CA MET A 209 -9.79 -20.93 -19.46
C MET A 209 -10.13 -20.93 -20.95
N ASN A 210 -10.70 -22.03 -21.42
CA ASN A 210 -11.24 -22.11 -22.77
C ASN A 210 -12.76 -21.86 -22.69
N SER A 211 -13.20 -20.69 -23.13
CA SER A 211 -14.61 -20.27 -23.04
C SER A 211 -15.02 -19.54 -24.31
N ARG A 212 -16.31 -19.50 -24.64
CA ARG A 212 -16.76 -18.71 -25.80
C ARG A 212 -16.99 -17.26 -25.37
N GLY A 213 -16.40 -16.30 -26.08
CA GLY A 213 -16.77 -14.89 -25.97
C GLY A 213 -15.67 -13.98 -25.39
N PHE A 214 -15.99 -13.23 -24.33
CA PHE A 214 -15.07 -12.22 -23.77
C PHE A 214 -13.90 -12.82 -22.98
N PHE A 215 -14.16 -13.93 -22.28
CA PHE A 215 -13.18 -14.61 -21.43
C PHE A 215 -12.45 -15.76 -22.15
N ASP A 216 -12.53 -15.84 -23.48
CA ASP A 216 -11.79 -16.85 -24.22
C ASP A 216 -10.28 -16.68 -24.03
N GLU A 217 -9.57 -17.81 -23.89
CA GLU A 217 -8.13 -17.88 -23.61
C GLU A 217 -7.68 -17.08 -22.36
N SER A 218 -8.59 -16.84 -21.39
CA SER A 218 -8.23 -16.11 -20.17
C SER A 218 -7.25 -16.90 -19.32
N LYS A 219 -6.24 -16.21 -18.78
CA LYS A 219 -5.19 -16.79 -17.95
C LYS A 219 -5.46 -16.45 -16.49
N PHE A 220 -5.63 -17.49 -15.68
CA PHE A 220 -5.74 -17.36 -14.23
C PHE A 220 -4.40 -17.71 -13.60
N SER A 221 -3.86 -16.81 -12.78
CA SER A 221 -2.63 -17.04 -12.02
C SER A 221 -2.88 -16.76 -10.55
N SER A 222 -2.48 -17.68 -9.67
CA SER A 222 -2.55 -17.51 -8.23
C SER A 222 -1.21 -17.83 -7.60
N LEU A 223 -0.76 -17.03 -6.65
CA LEU A 223 0.49 -17.15 -5.92
C LEU A 223 0.18 -17.13 -4.42
N ILE A 224 0.60 -18.17 -3.72
CA ILE A 224 0.62 -18.23 -2.25
C ILE A 224 2.08 -18.29 -1.82
N ARG A 225 2.47 -17.45 -0.87
CA ARG A 225 3.85 -17.38 -0.38
C ARG A 225 3.90 -17.12 1.11
N SER A 226 4.78 -17.85 1.79
CA SER A 226 5.17 -17.61 3.17
C SER A 226 6.59 -17.07 3.23
N GLU A 227 6.80 -16.01 4.01
CA GLU A 227 8.09 -15.39 4.27
C GLU A 227 8.41 -15.52 5.77
N PHE A 228 9.47 -16.25 6.08
CA PHE A 228 9.94 -16.51 7.44
C PHE A 228 11.08 -15.52 7.77
N LYS A 229 10.81 -14.56 8.66
CA LYS A 229 11.79 -13.60 9.21
C LYS A 229 12.12 -14.00 10.67
N LYS A 230 13.19 -13.45 11.24
CA LYS A 230 13.67 -13.78 12.61
C LYS A 230 12.56 -13.65 13.67
N ASP A 231 11.74 -12.59 13.58
CA ASP A 231 10.75 -12.24 14.60
C ASP A 231 9.28 -12.40 14.14
N LYS A 232 9.05 -12.73 12.86
CA LYS A 232 7.68 -12.82 12.30
C LYS A 232 7.60 -13.68 11.04
N THR A 233 6.46 -14.33 10.85
CA THR A 233 6.10 -15.00 9.59
C THR A 233 5.04 -14.19 8.86
N VAL A 234 5.30 -13.85 7.60
CA VAL A 234 4.37 -13.10 6.75
C VAL A 234 3.79 -14.04 5.70
N LEU A 235 2.46 -14.20 5.70
CA LEU A 235 1.75 -14.96 4.68
C LEU A 235 1.16 -13.98 3.66
N SER A 236 1.31 -14.31 2.38
CA SER A 236 0.79 -13.52 1.28
C SER A 236 0.13 -14.40 0.23
N GLY A 237 -1.05 -13.97 -0.24
CA GLY A 237 -1.78 -14.57 -1.35
C GLY A 237 -2.09 -13.50 -2.39
N LEU A 238 -1.97 -13.84 -3.68
CA LEU A 238 -2.30 -12.97 -4.80
C LEU A 238 -2.93 -13.80 -5.90
N ALA A 239 -4.04 -13.35 -6.46
CA ALA A 239 -4.72 -13.98 -7.58
C ALA A 239 -4.95 -12.94 -8.67
N MET A 240 -4.76 -13.33 -9.93
CA MET A 240 -4.89 -12.49 -11.10
C MET A 240 -5.64 -13.23 -12.20
N LEU A 241 -6.59 -12.55 -12.83
CA LEU A 241 -7.24 -13.00 -14.06
C LEU A 241 -6.86 -12.04 -15.18
N SER A 242 -6.12 -12.55 -16.17
CA SER A 242 -5.74 -11.81 -17.38
C SER A 242 -6.60 -12.23 -18.55
N ILE A 243 -7.18 -11.25 -19.23
CA ILE A 243 -8.07 -11.42 -20.37
C ILE A 243 -7.32 -10.98 -21.63
N PRO A 244 -7.22 -11.82 -22.67
CA PRO A 244 -6.46 -11.53 -23.89
C PRO A 244 -6.87 -10.25 -24.61
N LYS A 245 -8.08 -9.73 -24.36
CA LYS A 245 -8.54 -8.42 -24.85
C LYS A 245 -7.85 -7.22 -24.20
N GLY A 246 -6.87 -7.47 -23.33
CA GLY A 246 -6.02 -6.46 -22.74
C GLY A 246 -6.55 -5.89 -21.44
N LEU A 247 -7.31 -6.67 -20.67
CA LEU A 247 -7.73 -6.30 -19.31
C LEU A 247 -7.24 -7.37 -18.34
N TRP A 248 -6.83 -6.97 -17.15
CA TRP A 248 -6.62 -7.91 -16.05
C TRP A 248 -7.08 -7.31 -14.74
N GLY A 249 -7.51 -8.18 -13.84
CA GLY A 249 -7.83 -7.82 -12.46
C GLY A 249 -7.01 -8.70 -11.52
N GLN A 250 -6.59 -8.15 -10.39
CA GLN A 250 -5.87 -8.89 -9.36
C GLN A 250 -6.36 -8.52 -7.96
N VAL A 251 -6.33 -9.50 -7.07
CA VAL A 251 -6.69 -9.35 -5.66
C VAL A 251 -5.68 -10.07 -4.81
N GLY A 252 -5.31 -9.49 -3.69
CA GLY A 252 -4.31 -10.04 -2.80
C GLY A 252 -4.61 -9.80 -1.34
N TYR A 253 -3.92 -10.55 -0.50
CA TYR A 253 -3.94 -10.39 0.93
C TYR A 253 -2.54 -10.66 1.48
N ASN A 254 -2.09 -9.78 2.37
CA ASN A 254 -0.82 -9.90 3.05
C ASN A 254 -1.04 -9.69 4.55
N THR A 255 -0.58 -10.61 5.39
CA THR A 255 -0.81 -10.51 6.84
C THR A 255 -0.18 -9.29 7.48
N LEU A 256 0.86 -8.70 6.88
CA LEU A 256 1.54 -7.50 7.37
C LEU A 256 0.99 -6.21 6.76
N TYR A 257 0.63 -6.21 5.47
CA TYR A 257 0.25 -5.00 4.73
C TYR A 257 -1.25 -4.89 4.40
N GLY A 258 -2.03 -5.92 4.69
CA GLY A 258 -3.48 -5.95 4.48
C GLY A 258 -3.93 -6.46 3.11
N ALA A 259 -5.16 -6.09 2.74
CA ALA A 259 -5.80 -6.53 1.51
C ALA A 259 -5.43 -5.60 0.33
N SER A 260 -5.29 -6.16 -0.86
CA SER A 260 -5.01 -5.39 -2.09
C SER A 260 -5.95 -5.78 -3.22
N ALA A 261 -6.26 -4.80 -4.07
CA ALA A 261 -7.05 -4.99 -5.27
C ALA A 261 -6.46 -4.12 -6.38
N GLY A 262 -6.39 -4.66 -7.58
CA GLY A 262 -5.78 -4.00 -8.73
C GLY A 262 -6.50 -4.29 -10.03
N ILE A 263 -6.43 -3.33 -10.92
CA ILE A 263 -6.92 -3.44 -12.29
C ILE A 263 -5.86 -2.92 -13.23
N GLY A 264 -5.77 -3.54 -14.40
CA GLY A 264 -4.89 -3.05 -15.45
C GLY A 264 -5.48 -3.24 -16.83
N LEU A 265 -5.02 -2.40 -17.74
CA LEU A 265 -5.48 -2.36 -19.11
C LEU A 265 -4.37 -2.02 -20.10
N ASN A 266 -4.44 -2.66 -21.26
CA ASN A 266 -3.60 -2.36 -22.42
C ASN A 266 -4.26 -1.23 -23.22
N ILE A 267 -3.76 0.00 -23.04
CA ILE A 267 -4.17 1.18 -23.82
C ILE A 267 -3.86 0.93 -25.31
N SER A 268 -2.71 0.35 -25.60
CA SER A 268 -2.33 -0.11 -26.94
C SER A 268 -1.70 -1.50 -26.85
N GLU A 269 -1.37 -2.13 -27.98
CA GLU A 269 -0.65 -3.42 -27.98
C GLU A 269 0.74 -3.35 -27.30
N GLN A 270 1.22 -2.13 -27.02
CA GLN A 270 2.53 -1.88 -26.44
C GLN A 270 2.45 -1.10 -25.13
N ILE A 271 1.40 -0.32 -24.87
CA ILE A 271 1.28 0.50 -23.67
C ILE A 271 0.25 -0.11 -22.74
N ALA A 272 0.67 -0.39 -21.51
CA ALA A 272 -0.12 -0.96 -20.45
C ALA A 272 -0.09 -0.05 -19.22
N VAL A 273 -1.23 0.06 -18.54
CA VAL A 273 -1.33 0.79 -17.27
C VAL A 273 -1.98 -0.12 -16.24
N GLU A 274 -1.45 -0.12 -15.03
CA GLU A 274 -1.97 -0.85 -13.89
C GLU A 274 -2.13 0.11 -12.71
N TYR A 275 -3.24 -0.06 -11.99
CA TYR A 275 -3.53 0.62 -10.75
C TYR A 275 -3.80 -0.41 -9.66
N ASN A 276 -3.09 -0.30 -8.55
CA ASN A 276 -3.25 -1.13 -7.36
C ASN A 276 -3.60 -0.26 -6.16
N TYR A 277 -4.57 -0.74 -5.40
CA TYR A 277 -4.99 -0.19 -4.12
C TYR A 277 -4.69 -1.23 -3.03
N GLU A 278 -4.05 -0.81 -1.95
CA GLU A 278 -3.72 -1.65 -0.80
C GLU A 278 -4.25 -0.97 0.46
N GLN A 279 -5.09 -1.68 1.20
CA GLN A 279 -5.69 -1.23 2.44
C GLN A 279 -5.12 -2.07 3.59
N SER A 280 -4.45 -1.39 4.52
CA SER A 280 -3.92 -2.00 5.73
C SER A 280 -5.04 -2.63 6.57
N VAL A 281 -4.75 -3.75 7.24
CA VAL A 281 -5.64 -4.48 8.14
C VAL A 281 -4.91 -4.68 9.48
N GLY A 282 -5.65 -4.78 10.60
CA GLY A 282 -5.08 -4.90 11.95
C GLY A 282 -4.54 -3.57 12.47
N ASP A 283 -3.39 -3.60 13.16
CA ASP A 283 -2.79 -2.43 13.82
C ASP A 283 -2.36 -1.32 12.83
N LEU A 284 -2.21 -1.67 11.55
CA LEU A 284 -1.79 -0.73 10.50
C LEU A 284 -2.96 0.01 9.83
N VAL A 285 -4.22 -0.26 10.20
CA VAL A 285 -5.40 0.40 9.58
C VAL A 285 -5.35 1.92 9.75
N SER A 286 -4.85 2.39 10.90
CA SER A 286 -4.69 3.81 11.24
C SER A 286 -3.73 4.56 10.32
N PHE A 287 -2.89 3.85 9.55
CA PHE A 287 -1.96 4.47 8.62
C PHE A 287 -2.59 4.81 7.25
N GLY A 288 -3.81 4.33 6.99
CA GLY A 288 -4.54 4.62 5.76
C GLY A 288 -4.13 3.78 4.55
N SER A 289 -4.71 4.13 3.40
CA SER A 289 -4.54 3.38 2.16
C SER A 289 -3.24 3.69 1.43
N SER A 290 -2.79 2.72 0.64
CA SER A 290 -1.63 2.80 -0.24
C SER A 290 -2.08 2.67 -1.69
N HIS A 291 -1.49 3.48 -2.57
CA HIS A 291 -1.83 3.52 -3.98
C HIS A 291 -0.57 3.28 -4.82
N GLU A 292 -0.69 2.44 -5.84
CA GLU A 292 0.40 2.09 -6.74
C GLU A 292 -0.07 2.22 -8.19
N ILE A 293 0.70 2.96 -8.99
CA ILE A 293 0.46 3.19 -10.41
C ILE A 293 1.66 2.67 -11.17
N THR A 294 1.43 1.78 -12.14
CA THR A 294 2.47 1.27 -13.03
C THR A 294 2.12 1.60 -14.48
N LEU A 295 3.03 2.26 -15.17
CA LEU A 295 3.02 2.45 -16.61
C LEU A 295 4.06 1.52 -17.23
N ALA A 296 3.68 0.71 -18.20
CA ALA A 296 4.58 -0.23 -18.85
C ALA A 296 4.52 -0.13 -20.38
N TYR A 297 5.68 -0.26 -21.01
CA TYR A 297 5.86 -0.44 -22.43
C TYR A 297 6.33 -1.87 -22.73
N ARG A 298 5.47 -2.64 -23.40
CA ARG A 298 5.70 -4.00 -23.85
C ARG A 298 6.34 -4.02 -25.23
N PHE A 299 7.45 -4.75 -25.34
CA PHE A 299 8.06 -5.06 -26.64
C PHE A 299 7.37 -6.24 -27.29
N LYS A 300 7.10 -6.12 -28.59
CA LYS A 300 6.64 -7.24 -29.41
C LYS A 300 7.73 -8.29 -29.49
N ASN A 301 7.41 -9.52 -29.12
CA ASN A 301 8.34 -10.62 -29.20
C ASN A 301 8.22 -11.30 -30.57
N ASN A 302 9.31 -11.31 -31.34
CA ASN A 302 9.35 -11.94 -32.67
C ASN A 302 9.74 -13.44 -32.61
N LYS A 303 9.89 -14.01 -31.41
CA LYS A 303 10.31 -15.40 -31.19
C LYS A 303 9.21 -16.15 -30.45
N ARG A 304 8.71 -17.23 -31.06
CA ARG A 304 7.89 -18.24 -30.38
C ARG A 304 8.80 -19.09 -29.50
N PHE A 305 8.58 -19.07 -28.19
CA PHE A 305 9.29 -19.94 -27.26
C PHE A 305 8.44 -21.19 -27.02
N MET A 306 9.07 -22.37 -27.05
CA MET A 306 8.41 -23.69 -26.92
C MET A 306 7.68 -23.91 -25.56
N TYR A 307 7.86 -23.01 -24.60
CA TYR A 307 7.63 -23.29 -23.18
C TYR A 307 6.28 -22.79 -22.62
N ASN A 308 5.45 -22.08 -23.39
CA ASN A 308 4.06 -21.72 -23.05
C ASN A 308 3.36 -21.13 -24.30
N GLY A 309 2.03 -21.21 -24.38
CA GLY A 309 1.22 -20.77 -25.51
C GLY A 309 1.42 -19.31 -25.92
N ASP A 310 1.03 -18.98 -27.15
CA ASP A 310 1.04 -17.62 -27.69
C ASP A 310 0.06 -16.74 -26.89
N ASP A 311 0.48 -16.17 -25.77
CA ASP A 311 -0.28 -15.20 -24.97
C ASP A 311 -0.35 -13.85 -25.74
N GLU A 312 -0.94 -13.85 -26.95
CA GLU A 312 -1.14 -12.65 -27.77
C GLU A 312 -2.20 -11.74 -27.14
N GLU A 313 -1.73 -10.85 -26.27
CA GLU A 313 -2.58 -9.84 -25.64
C GLU A 313 -2.85 -8.65 -26.57
N LYS A 314 -4.13 -8.38 -26.84
CA LYS A 314 -4.63 -7.28 -27.65
C LYS A 314 -4.83 -6.01 -26.82
N SER A 315 -5.11 -4.88 -27.49
CA SER A 315 -5.48 -3.62 -26.85
C SER A 315 -6.98 -3.54 -26.61
N VAL A 316 -7.38 -2.90 -25.51
CA VAL A 316 -8.79 -2.59 -25.22
C VAL A 316 -9.36 -1.65 -26.28
N PHE A 317 -8.53 -0.73 -26.77
CA PHE A 317 -8.85 0.16 -27.87
C PHE A 317 -8.27 -0.42 -29.17
N THR A 318 -9.04 -1.23 -29.89
CA THR A 318 -8.65 -1.68 -31.22
C THR A 318 -9.09 -0.63 -32.24
N PRO A 319 -8.20 0.15 -32.89
CA PRO A 319 -8.62 0.95 -34.04
C PRO A 319 -9.06 -0.03 -35.13
N SER A 320 -10.31 0.07 -35.59
CA SER A 320 -10.81 -0.80 -36.66
C SER A 320 -10.00 -0.55 -37.92
N ARG A 321 -8.96 -1.34 -38.17
CA ARG A 321 -8.31 -1.34 -39.48
C ARG A 321 -9.26 -2.14 -40.38
N LYS A 322 -10.20 -1.44 -41.03
CA LYS A 322 -10.92 -1.98 -42.19
C LYS A 322 -9.82 -2.50 -43.13
N SER A 323 -9.70 -3.82 -43.22
CA SER A 323 -8.90 -4.46 -44.24
C SER A 323 -9.37 -3.91 -45.58
N LYS A 324 -8.57 -3.04 -46.21
CA LYS A 324 -8.74 -2.81 -47.64
C LYS A 324 -8.44 -4.15 -48.27
N ARG A 325 -9.49 -4.86 -48.71
CA ARG A 325 -9.36 -5.94 -49.69
C ARG A 325 -8.50 -5.39 -50.82
N VAL A 326 -7.27 -5.85 -50.88
CA VAL A 326 -6.41 -5.58 -52.03
C VAL A 326 -7.02 -6.37 -53.17
N ILE A 327 -7.63 -5.65 -54.11
CA ILE A 327 -8.03 -6.21 -55.40
C ILE A 327 -6.73 -6.65 -56.07
N ALA A 328 -6.61 -7.95 -56.32
CA ALA A 328 -5.48 -8.52 -57.04
C ALA A 328 -5.44 -7.94 -58.45
N SER A 329 -4.53 -6.98 -58.66
CA SER A 329 -4.12 -6.55 -59.99
C SER A 329 -3.08 -7.57 -60.51
N LYS A 330 -3.50 -8.37 -61.49
CA LYS A 330 -2.58 -9.15 -62.33
C LYS A 330 -1.67 -8.18 -63.07
N ASN A 331 -0.35 -8.28 -62.86
CA ASN A 331 0.62 -8.05 -63.93
C ASN A 331 1.96 -8.74 -63.62
N PRO A 332 2.68 -9.22 -64.65
CA PRO A 332 3.74 -10.20 -64.48
C PRO A 332 5.13 -9.55 -64.35
N THR A 333 5.91 -10.12 -63.44
CA THR A 333 7.38 -10.26 -63.41
C THR A 333 8.27 -9.28 -64.19
N LYS A 334 9.17 -8.60 -63.47
CA LYS A 334 10.60 -8.56 -63.83
C LYS A 334 11.48 -8.25 -62.60
N LYS A 335 12.48 -9.11 -62.40
CA LYS A 335 13.57 -8.99 -61.42
C LYS A 335 14.60 -7.94 -61.87
N THR A 336 15.19 -7.21 -60.92
CA THR A 336 16.64 -6.87 -60.76
C THR A 336 16.76 -5.88 -59.58
N GLY A 337 17.44 -6.21 -58.48
CA GLY A 337 18.86 -5.87 -58.24
C GLY A 337 18.99 -4.43 -57.73
N SER A 338 18.81 -4.17 -56.42
CA SER A 338 19.84 -4.11 -55.36
C SER A 338 20.64 -2.79 -55.27
N ALA A 339 20.49 -2.10 -54.13
CA ALA A 339 21.52 -1.38 -53.34
C ALA A 339 22.04 -0.01 -53.92
N THR A 340 22.27 1.11 -53.20
CA THR A 340 22.25 1.52 -51.77
C THR A 340 22.22 3.09 -51.70
N PRO A 341 22.78 3.77 -50.66
CA PRO A 341 22.18 4.58 -49.58
C PRO A 341 22.06 6.10 -49.92
N GLY A 342 21.45 7.04 -49.17
CA GLY A 342 21.50 7.30 -47.73
C GLY A 342 22.72 8.13 -47.33
N ARG A 343 22.62 9.48 -47.24
CA ARG A 343 23.22 10.26 -46.12
C ARG A 343 22.84 11.75 -46.11
N LEU A 344 22.35 12.16 -44.95
CA LEU A 344 22.30 13.52 -44.39
C LEU A 344 23.70 14.16 -44.29
N LYS A 345 23.82 15.49 -44.53
CA LYS A 345 23.96 16.58 -43.52
C LYS A 345 24.70 17.83 -44.07
N SER A 346 24.33 18.96 -43.45
CA SER A 346 25.06 20.21 -43.17
C SER A 346 25.24 21.30 -44.23
N ARG A 347 24.63 22.46 -43.90
CA ARG A 347 24.92 23.83 -44.35
C ARG A 347 26.25 24.36 -43.78
N ARG A 348 27.06 25.01 -44.62
CA ARG A 348 27.67 26.37 -44.46
C ARG A 348 28.87 26.51 -45.41
N ALA A 349 28.85 27.52 -46.30
CA ALA A 349 29.91 28.53 -46.49
C ALA A 349 29.73 29.33 -47.81
N ALA A 350 29.99 30.63 -47.69
CA ALA A 350 30.48 31.61 -48.67
C ALA A 350 29.59 32.08 -49.85
N LEU A 351 29.28 33.38 -49.77
CA LEU A 351 28.97 34.29 -50.87
C LEU A 351 30.25 34.66 -51.63
N GLU A 352 30.16 34.87 -52.94
CA GLU A 352 30.95 35.86 -53.70
C GLU A 352 30.37 36.01 -55.12
N ASP A 353 29.92 37.21 -55.49
CA ASP A 353 30.18 37.79 -56.82
C ASP A 353 29.63 39.23 -56.93
N LYS A 354 30.52 40.22 -57.14
CA LYS A 354 30.17 41.56 -57.65
C LYS A 354 31.40 42.33 -58.20
N ASN A 355 31.12 43.03 -59.29
CA ASN A 355 31.73 44.25 -59.86
C ASN A 355 32.87 44.15 -60.88
N LYS A 356 32.63 44.76 -62.05
CA LYS A 356 33.60 45.56 -62.82
C LYS A 356 32.88 46.54 -63.78
N ILE A 357 33.27 47.81 -63.72
CA ILE A 357 33.02 48.91 -64.68
C ILE A 357 34.40 49.48 -65.03
N THR A 358 34.60 49.92 -66.27
CA THR A 358 35.80 50.61 -66.78
C THR A 358 35.37 51.71 -67.76
N GLU A 359 36.04 52.86 -67.71
CA GLU A 359 35.85 54.04 -68.58
C GLU A 359 37.20 54.78 -68.74
N ASP A 360 37.46 55.41 -69.91
CA ASP A 360 38.59 56.35 -70.13
C ASP A 360 38.43 57.25 -71.40
N LEU A 361 38.57 58.60 -71.22
CA LEU A 361 39.29 59.65 -72.02
C LEU A 361 38.69 60.39 -73.30
N PRO A 362 39.13 61.65 -73.68
CA PRO A 362 38.31 62.91 -73.81
C PRO A 362 38.43 63.76 -75.15
N THR A 363 37.84 64.99 -75.24
CA THR A 363 38.40 66.39 -75.55
C THR A 363 37.44 67.47 -76.23
N ASN A 364 37.45 68.74 -75.72
CA ASN A 364 37.34 70.16 -76.27
C ASN A 364 36.13 70.92 -76.97
N VAL A 365 35.67 72.03 -76.30
CA VAL A 365 35.52 73.53 -76.60
C VAL A 365 34.50 74.16 -77.66
N PRO A 366 33.90 75.40 -77.42
CA PRO A 366 32.64 75.97 -78.02
C PRO A 366 32.75 77.39 -78.73
N GLN A 367 31.63 78.03 -79.22
CA GLN A 367 31.38 79.52 -79.27
C GLN A 367 30.09 80.05 -80.01
N ASP A 368 29.32 80.94 -79.35
CA ASP A 368 28.92 82.37 -79.58
C ASP A 368 28.31 83.07 -80.84
N ASN A 369 27.40 84.03 -80.52
CA ASN A 369 27.27 85.47 -80.94
C ASN A 369 26.03 86.07 -81.67
N GLN A 370 25.72 87.33 -81.26
CA GLN A 370 24.57 88.24 -81.48
C GLN A 370 24.87 89.36 -82.51
N GLU A 371 23.86 90.13 -83.00
CA GLU A 371 23.80 91.62 -82.92
C GLU A 371 22.57 92.32 -83.58
N GLU A 372 22.21 93.46 -82.95
CA GLU A 372 21.66 94.74 -83.46
C GLU A 372 20.15 95.07 -83.61
N GLN A 373 19.80 96.23 -82.99
CA GLN A 373 18.49 96.89 -82.86
C GLN A 373 18.53 98.30 -83.46
N ALA A 374 17.50 98.69 -84.23
CA ALA A 374 17.03 100.08 -84.37
C ALA A 374 15.64 100.14 -85.05
N ASN A 375 14.56 99.88 -84.29
CA ASN A 375 13.18 100.20 -84.69
C ASN A 375 12.26 100.20 -83.44
N LEU A 376 12.59 100.99 -82.42
CA LEU A 376 12.15 100.74 -81.03
C LEU A 376 10.99 101.62 -80.50
N GLU A 377 10.36 102.49 -81.28
CA GLU A 377 9.36 103.42 -80.73
C GLU A 377 7.92 103.29 -81.26
N GLU A 378 7.70 102.68 -82.43
CA GLU A 378 6.35 102.32 -82.90
C GLU A 378 5.97 100.87 -82.60
N GLU A 379 6.95 99.96 -82.53
CA GLU A 379 6.74 98.59 -82.07
C GLU A 379 6.38 98.56 -80.57
N THR A 380 6.92 99.45 -79.74
CA THR A 380 6.71 99.41 -78.28
C THR A 380 5.28 99.75 -77.83
N LYS A 381 4.52 100.56 -78.58
CA LYS A 381 3.10 100.82 -78.26
C LYS A 381 2.16 99.70 -78.71
N LEU A 382 2.44 99.07 -79.85
CA LEU A 382 1.67 97.94 -80.37
C LEU A 382 1.97 96.65 -79.58
N ILE A 383 3.23 96.47 -79.15
CA ILE A 383 3.63 95.40 -78.23
C ILE A 383 2.99 95.60 -76.86
N ALA A 384 2.96 96.82 -76.30
CA ALA A 384 2.33 97.07 -75.00
C ALA A 384 0.81 96.81 -74.99
N GLU A 385 0.08 97.11 -76.08
CA GLU A 385 -1.35 96.81 -76.15
C GLU A 385 -1.63 95.30 -76.35
N ILE A 386 -0.76 94.62 -77.11
CA ILE A 386 -0.83 93.16 -77.30
C ILE A 386 -0.45 92.43 -76.00
N GLU A 387 0.55 92.92 -75.25
CA GLU A 387 0.95 92.38 -73.95
C GLU A 387 -0.13 92.59 -72.89
N ALA A 388 -0.76 93.78 -72.85
CA ALA A 388 -1.88 94.03 -71.93
C ALA A 388 -3.09 93.11 -72.21
N LYS A 389 -3.41 92.85 -73.49
CA LYS A 389 -4.47 91.89 -73.86
C LYS A 389 -4.10 90.45 -73.53
N LYS A 390 -2.84 90.04 -73.80
CA LYS A 390 -2.33 88.71 -73.43
C LYS A 390 -2.30 88.50 -71.91
N GLU A 391 -2.00 89.54 -71.13
CA GLU A 391 -1.95 89.44 -69.67
C GLU A 391 -3.34 89.29 -69.06
N VAL A 392 -4.35 90.00 -69.58
CA VAL A 392 -5.76 89.82 -69.18
C VAL A 392 -6.27 88.43 -69.58
N GLU A 393 -5.91 87.93 -70.75
CA GLU A 393 -6.31 86.59 -71.21
C GLU A 393 -5.62 85.48 -70.40
N ARG A 394 -4.35 85.69 -70.03
CA ARG A 394 -3.58 84.79 -69.18
C ARG A 394 -4.09 84.76 -67.74
N LEU A 395 -4.49 85.89 -67.18
CA LEU A 395 -5.13 85.96 -65.85
C LEU A 395 -6.48 85.23 -65.84
N LYS A 396 -7.29 85.35 -66.90
CA LYS A 396 -8.53 84.57 -67.05
C LYS A 396 -8.27 83.06 -67.19
N ALA A 397 -7.22 82.68 -67.91
CA ALA A 397 -6.82 81.28 -68.05
C ALA A 397 -6.29 80.69 -66.74
N GLU A 398 -5.48 81.45 -65.98
CA GLU A 398 -4.99 81.05 -64.66
C GLU A 398 -6.14 80.92 -63.65
N GLU A 399 -7.12 81.83 -63.65
CA GLU A 399 -8.29 81.75 -62.79
C GLU A 399 -9.17 80.53 -63.11
N GLN A 400 -9.41 80.25 -64.39
CA GLN A 400 -10.12 79.03 -64.82
C GLN A 400 -9.36 77.75 -64.47
N ALA A 401 -8.03 77.74 -64.60
CA ALA A 401 -7.20 76.62 -64.20
C ALA A 401 -7.26 76.39 -62.68
N ARG A 402 -7.29 77.47 -61.88
CA ARG A 402 -7.40 77.39 -60.42
C ARG A 402 -8.76 76.82 -59.98
N ILE A 403 -9.85 77.29 -60.58
CA ILE A 403 -11.21 76.77 -60.30
C ILE A 403 -11.33 75.28 -60.69
N LYS A 404 -10.69 74.87 -61.80
CA LYS A 404 -10.69 73.47 -62.22
C LYS A 404 -9.88 72.58 -61.27
N ALA A 405 -8.71 73.06 -60.83
CA ALA A 405 -7.88 72.34 -59.85
C ALA A 405 -8.57 72.23 -58.48
N GLU A 406 -9.29 73.25 -58.06
CA GLU A 406 -10.04 73.25 -56.79
C GLU A 406 -11.20 72.25 -56.81
N LYS A 407 -11.96 72.18 -57.92
CA LYS A 407 -13.00 71.15 -58.11
C LYS A 407 -12.43 69.73 -58.15
N GLU A 408 -11.29 69.54 -58.80
CA GLU A 408 -10.65 68.21 -58.89
C GLU A 408 -10.10 67.76 -57.53
N LEU A 409 -9.69 68.70 -56.67
CA LEU A 409 -9.30 68.43 -55.29
C LEU A 409 -10.50 68.06 -54.41
N GLU A 410 -11.62 68.78 -54.52
CA GLU A 410 -12.88 68.44 -53.83
C GLU A 410 -13.42 67.06 -54.24
N GLU A 411 -13.40 66.72 -55.54
CA GLU A 411 -13.81 65.41 -56.03
C GLU A 411 -12.91 64.30 -55.49
N LYS A 412 -11.59 64.50 -55.43
CA LYS A 412 -10.66 63.53 -54.82
C LYS A 412 -10.89 63.36 -53.32
N GLN A 413 -11.11 64.45 -52.58
CA GLN A 413 -11.38 64.38 -51.14
C GLN A 413 -12.71 63.68 -50.83
N SER A 414 -13.77 63.94 -51.61
CA SER A 414 -15.06 63.27 -51.46
C SER A 414 -14.99 61.78 -51.80
N ALA A 415 -14.23 61.40 -52.84
CA ALA A 415 -14.00 60.00 -53.21
C ALA A 415 -13.18 59.25 -52.14
N GLU A 416 -12.17 59.88 -51.54
CA GLU A 416 -11.38 59.27 -50.47
C GLU A 416 -12.19 59.12 -49.18
N ALA A 417 -13.04 60.11 -48.84
CA ALA A 417 -13.96 60.03 -47.72
C ALA A 417 -14.98 58.89 -47.88
N LEU A 418 -15.50 58.69 -49.10
CA LEU A 418 -16.42 57.59 -49.41
C LEU A 418 -15.73 56.22 -49.24
N LYS A 419 -14.49 56.07 -49.72
CA LYS A 419 -13.69 54.85 -49.54
C LYS A 419 -13.44 54.53 -48.06
N ARG A 420 -13.04 55.53 -47.26
CA ARG A 420 -12.84 55.34 -45.81
C ARG A 420 -14.13 54.92 -45.09
N LYS A 421 -15.28 55.46 -45.51
CA LYS A 421 -16.58 55.08 -44.95
C LYS A 421 -16.95 53.63 -45.29
N GLN A 422 -16.72 53.20 -46.54
CA GLN A 422 -16.96 51.82 -46.97
C GLN A 422 -16.03 50.82 -46.28
N GLU A 423 -14.75 51.15 -46.12
CA GLU A 423 -13.80 50.30 -45.38
C GLU A 423 -14.15 50.18 -43.89
N ALA A 424 -14.62 51.26 -43.26
CA ALA A 424 -15.08 51.24 -41.88
C ALA A 424 -16.33 50.37 -41.69
N GLU A 425 -17.31 50.47 -42.60
CA GLU A 425 -18.50 49.60 -42.57
C GLU A 425 -18.15 48.13 -42.83
N ALA A 426 -17.23 47.83 -43.75
CA ALA A 426 -16.78 46.47 -44.01
C ALA A 426 -16.07 45.85 -42.79
N LYS A 427 -15.21 46.62 -42.11
CA LYS A 427 -14.56 46.19 -40.86
C LYS A 427 -15.55 45.98 -39.73
N ALA A 428 -16.56 46.84 -39.61
CA ALA A 428 -17.61 46.70 -38.59
C ALA A 428 -18.49 45.46 -38.82
N ARG A 429 -18.82 45.14 -40.08
CA ARG A 429 -19.56 43.92 -40.44
C ARG A 429 -18.75 42.65 -40.16
N ALA A 430 -17.47 42.64 -40.53
CA ALA A 430 -16.57 41.50 -40.25
C ALA A 430 -16.37 41.26 -38.74
N ALA A 431 -16.29 42.33 -37.94
CA ALA A 431 -16.19 42.24 -36.49
C ALA A 431 -17.46 41.65 -35.85
N LYS A 432 -18.65 42.07 -36.30
CA LYS A 432 -19.93 41.50 -35.84
C LYS A 432 -20.06 40.02 -36.18
N GLU A 433 -19.71 39.63 -37.41
CA GLU A 433 -19.82 38.22 -37.84
C GLU A 433 -18.85 37.30 -37.07
N LEU A 434 -17.65 37.80 -36.72
CA LEU A 434 -16.70 37.07 -35.89
C LEU A 434 -17.20 36.90 -34.45
N GLN A 435 -17.86 37.93 -33.91
CA GLN A 435 -18.43 37.91 -32.56
C GLN A 435 -19.61 36.93 -32.48
N GLU A 436 -20.52 36.95 -33.46
CA GLU A 436 -21.64 35.99 -33.54
C GLU A 436 -21.16 34.53 -33.66
N LYS A 437 -20.08 34.27 -34.42
CA LYS A 437 -19.47 32.93 -34.50
C LYS A 437 -18.87 32.47 -33.17
N ARG A 438 -18.20 33.37 -32.43
CA ARG A 438 -17.66 33.06 -31.09
C ARG A 438 -18.78 32.78 -30.09
N ASP A 439 -19.85 33.59 -30.10
CA ASP A 439 -20.98 33.41 -29.18
C ASP A 439 -21.78 32.14 -29.50
N ALA A 440 -21.85 31.73 -30.77
CA ALA A 440 -22.44 30.44 -31.17
C ALA A 440 -21.57 29.24 -30.74
N GLU A 441 -20.24 29.35 -30.84
CA GLU A 441 -19.32 28.29 -30.40
C GLU A 441 -19.34 28.10 -28.88
N VAL A 442 -19.41 29.19 -28.10
CA VAL A 442 -19.53 29.14 -26.64
C VAL A 442 -20.84 28.47 -26.23
N ARG A 443 -21.98 28.86 -26.84
CA ARG A 443 -23.28 28.23 -26.57
C ARG A 443 -23.30 26.73 -26.91
N ALA A 444 -22.72 26.35 -28.05
CA ALA A 444 -22.61 24.94 -28.44
C ALA A 444 -21.73 24.13 -27.45
N ARG A 445 -20.65 24.71 -26.94
CA ARG A 445 -19.81 24.08 -25.91
C ARG A 445 -20.53 23.93 -24.58
N GLU A 446 -21.31 24.93 -24.16
CA GLU A 446 -22.10 24.89 -22.93
C GLU A 446 -23.20 23.83 -22.99
N GLU A 447 -23.92 23.71 -24.11
CA GLU A 447 -24.93 22.65 -24.31
C GLU A 447 -24.33 21.24 -24.27
N VAL A 448 -23.17 21.03 -24.88
CA VAL A 448 -22.46 19.74 -24.83
C VAL A 448 -21.96 19.43 -23.42
N LEU A 449 -21.49 20.44 -22.68
CA LEU A 449 -21.05 20.28 -21.30
C LEU A 449 -22.22 19.94 -20.36
N MET A 450 -23.38 20.56 -20.58
CA MET A 450 -24.61 20.30 -19.82
C MET A 450 -25.12 18.87 -20.06
N LYS A 451 -25.19 18.41 -21.32
CA LYS A 451 -25.55 17.02 -21.63
C LYS A 451 -24.59 16.01 -20.99
N LYS A 452 -23.28 16.28 -21.03
CA LYS A 452 -22.28 15.41 -20.37
C LYS A 452 -22.43 15.39 -18.85
N ARG A 453 -22.79 16.51 -18.23
CA ARG A 453 -23.05 16.59 -16.78
C ARG A 453 -24.32 15.83 -16.39
N GLU A 454 -25.38 15.90 -17.19
CA GLU A 454 -26.61 15.15 -16.96
C GLU A 454 -26.41 13.64 -17.14
N GLU A 455 -25.69 13.21 -18.18
CA GLU A 455 -25.33 11.79 -18.36
C GLU A 455 -24.41 11.27 -17.24
N ALA A 456 -23.48 12.09 -16.75
CA ALA A 456 -22.63 11.73 -15.62
C ALA A 456 -23.44 11.55 -14.33
N LYS A 457 -24.37 12.47 -14.04
CA LYS A 457 -25.27 12.36 -12.88
C LYS A 457 -26.20 11.15 -12.98
N ALA A 458 -26.71 10.83 -14.16
CA ALA A 458 -27.54 9.65 -14.39
C ALA A 458 -26.76 8.34 -14.20
N LYS A 459 -25.51 8.27 -14.70
CA LYS A 459 -24.63 7.11 -14.51
C LYS A 459 -24.18 6.94 -13.07
N GLU A 460 -23.91 8.03 -12.36
CA GLU A 460 -23.53 8.01 -10.95
C GLU A 460 -24.70 7.53 -10.07
N LYS A 461 -25.93 8.01 -10.33
CA LYS A 461 -27.12 7.56 -9.62
C LYS A 461 -27.40 6.07 -9.85
N ALA A 462 -27.28 5.59 -11.10
CA ALA A 462 -27.43 4.16 -11.41
C ALA A 462 -26.34 3.30 -10.75
N ARG A 463 -25.10 3.81 -10.70
CA ARG A 463 -23.98 3.11 -10.02
C ARG A 463 -24.22 2.99 -8.53
N LEU A 464 -24.67 4.07 -7.88
CA LEU A 464 -24.99 4.08 -6.44
C LEU A 464 -26.13 3.11 -6.10
N GLU A 465 -27.14 3.02 -6.96
CA GLU A 465 -28.29 2.12 -6.76
C GLU A 465 -27.90 0.64 -6.95
N GLU A 466 -27.01 0.35 -7.90
CA GLU A 466 -26.43 -0.98 -8.10
C GLU A 466 -25.47 -1.38 -6.97
N GLU A 467 -24.66 -0.43 -6.49
CA GLU A 467 -23.72 -0.62 -5.39
C GLU A 467 -24.45 -0.88 -4.08
N LYS A 468 -25.58 -0.19 -3.84
CA LYS A 468 -26.46 -0.42 -2.70
C LYS A 468 -27.11 -1.81 -2.73
N ARG A 469 -27.58 -2.27 -3.89
CA ARG A 469 -28.12 -3.64 -4.06
C ARG A 469 -27.04 -4.71 -3.84
N LYS A 470 -25.81 -4.47 -4.31
CA LYS A 470 -24.67 -5.38 -4.06
C LYS A 470 -24.29 -5.42 -2.59
N GLN A 471 -24.27 -4.28 -1.90
CA GLN A 471 -24.02 -4.22 -0.46
C GLN A 471 -25.10 -4.93 0.36
N GLU A 472 -26.37 -4.77 0.01
CA GLU A 472 -27.47 -5.48 0.68
C GLU A 472 -27.43 -7.00 0.44
N GLU A 473 -27.07 -7.44 -0.77
CA GLU A 473 -26.91 -8.86 -1.11
C GLU A 473 -25.66 -9.48 -0.45
N GLU A 474 -24.54 -8.75 -0.42
CA GLU A 474 -23.31 -9.16 0.24
C GLU A 474 -23.47 -9.21 1.76
N ALA A 475 -24.20 -8.26 2.36
CA ALA A 475 -24.55 -8.30 3.77
C ALA A 475 -25.44 -9.51 4.11
N ARG A 476 -26.41 -9.85 3.24
CA ARG A 476 -27.25 -11.04 3.42
C ARG A 476 -26.45 -12.33 3.30
N LEU A 477 -25.55 -12.43 2.31
CA LEU A 477 -24.68 -13.60 2.13
C LEU A 477 -23.66 -13.75 3.26
N LYS A 478 -23.14 -12.63 3.79
CA LYS A 478 -22.22 -12.62 4.92
C LYS A 478 -22.92 -13.05 6.21
N ALA A 479 -24.15 -12.57 6.46
CA ALA A 479 -24.96 -13.02 7.59
C ALA A 479 -25.28 -14.52 7.51
N GLU A 480 -25.65 -15.03 6.33
CA GLU A 480 -25.91 -16.46 6.12
C GLU A 480 -24.64 -17.33 6.25
N ALA A 481 -23.49 -16.80 5.81
CA ALA A 481 -22.19 -17.46 5.97
C ALA A 481 -21.71 -17.46 7.42
N GLU A 482 -21.94 -16.38 8.16
CA GLU A 482 -21.60 -16.25 9.57
C GLU A 482 -22.48 -17.16 10.44
N GLU A 483 -23.78 -17.27 10.13
CA GLU A 483 -24.69 -18.21 10.79
C GLU A 483 -24.30 -19.68 10.51
N LYS A 484 -23.93 -20.01 9.26
CA LYS A 484 -23.41 -21.34 8.91
C LYS A 484 -22.06 -21.63 9.58
N ALA A 485 -21.16 -20.66 9.64
CA ALA A 485 -19.86 -20.80 10.31
C ALA A 485 -20.03 -20.97 11.82
N LEU A 486 -21.00 -20.29 12.44
CA LEU A 486 -21.33 -20.45 13.85
C LEU A 486 -21.88 -21.86 14.13
N LEU A 487 -22.82 -22.34 13.30
CA LEU A 487 -23.37 -23.69 13.39
C LEU A 487 -22.32 -24.78 13.13
N GLU A 488 -21.40 -24.56 12.19
CA GLU A 488 -20.31 -25.49 11.89
C GLU A 488 -19.25 -25.50 12.99
N ALA A 489 -18.91 -24.32 13.56
CA ALA A 489 -18.03 -24.22 14.72
C ALA A 489 -18.66 -24.85 15.97
N GLU A 490 -19.96 -24.70 16.17
CA GLU A 490 -20.69 -25.36 17.27
C GLU A 490 -20.73 -26.88 17.07
N ARG A 491 -20.95 -27.36 15.82
CA ARG A 491 -20.83 -28.79 15.49
C ARG A 491 -19.42 -29.32 15.72
N LEU A 492 -18.38 -28.59 15.32
CA LEU A 492 -16.98 -28.98 15.53
C LEU A 492 -16.61 -29.00 17.01
N LYS A 493 -17.10 -28.03 17.80
CA LYS A 493 -16.95 -28.03 19.27
C LYS A 493 -17.64 -29.23 19.90
N VAL A 494 -18.88 -29.54 19.50
CA VAL A 494 -19.61 -30.72 19.98
C VAL A 494 -18.91 -32.02 19.55
N GLU A 495 -18.33 -32.07 18.35
CA GLU A 495 -17.58 -33.23 17.86
C GLU A 495 -16.24 -33.41 18.58
N GLU A 496 -15.51 -32.32 18.87
CA GLU A 496 -14.29 -32.35 19.70
C GLU A 496 -14.61 -32.73 21.14
N GLU A 497 -15.71 -32.22 21.71
CA GLU A 497 -16.15 -32.57 23.06
C GLU A 497 -16.64 -34.02 23.13
N LEU A 498 -17.27 -34.54 22.07
CA LEU A 498 -17.62 -35.95 21.92
C LEU A 498 -16.37 -36.83 21.79
N LYS A 499 -15.38 -36.44 20.98
CA LYS A 499 -14.10 -37.17 20.87
C LYS A 499 -13.31 -37.14 22.18
N ALA A 500 -13.32 -36.02 22.90
CA ALA A 500 -12.72 -35.91 24.22
C ALA A 500 -13.46 -36.77 25.26
N LYS A 501 -14.80 -36.80 25.22
CA LYS A 501 -15.62 -37.69 26.05
C LYS A 501 -15.39 -39.16 25.71
N GLU A 502 -15.29 -39.52 24.44
CA GLU A 502 -15.00 -40.88 23.97
C GLU A 502 -13.59 -41.31 24.38
N ALA A 503 -12.58 -40.46 24.23
CA ALA A 503 -11.21 -40.73 24.69
C ALA A 503 -11.15 -40.88 26.22
N LEU A 504 -11.87 -40.04 26.96
CA LEU A 504 -11.99 -40.14 28.42
C LEU A 504 -12.75 -41.40 28.84
N GLU A 505 -13.79 -41.81 28.11
CA GLU A 505 -14.56 -43.02 28.37
C GLU A 505 -13.77 -44.29 28.02
N GLN A 506 -12.99 -44.25 26.94
CA GLN A 506 -12.07 -45.31 26.54
C GLN A 506 -10.95 -45.47 27.56
N ALA A 507 -10.36 -44.36 28.02
CA ALA A 507 -9.41 -44.39 29.12
C ALA A 507 -10.04 -44.92 30.42
N LYS A 508 -11.29 -44.54 30.76
CA LYS A 508 -12.02 -45.09 31.92
C LYS A 508 -12.29 -46.59 31.80
N ARG A 509 -12.55 -47.10 30.59
CA ARG A 509 -12.72 -48.54 30.31
C ARG A 509 -11.41 -49.29 30.47
N GLU A 510 -10.31 -48.76 29.95
CA GLU A 510 -8.97 -49.32 30.12
C GLU A 510 -8.55 -49.34 31.61
N GLU A 511 -8.84 -48.28 32.35
CA GLU A 511 -8.61 -48.22 33.79
C GLU A 511 -9.49 -49.21 34.56
N ALA A 512 -10.77 -49.33 34.23
CA ALA A 512 -11.67 -50.31 34.85
C ALA A 512 -11.22 -51.75 34.56
N GLU A 513 -10.69 -52.02 33.36
CA GLU A 513 -10.12 -53.31 32.98
C GLU A 513 -8.85 -53.62 33.78
N VAL A 514 -7.93 -52.65 33.92
CA VAL A 514 -6.72 -52.79 34.75
C VAL A 514 -7.06 -52.94 36.24
N LEU A 515 -8.03 -52.18 36.75
CA LEU A 515 -8.50 -52.26 38.14
C LEU A 515 -9.24 -53.59 38.42
N SER A 516 -9.94 -54.14 37.42
CA SER A 516 -10.58 -55.46 37.51
C SER A 516 -9.56 -56.60 37.55
N LYS A 517 -8.49 -56.50 36.74
CA LYS A 517 -7.33 -57.43 36.77
C LYS A 517 -6.58 -57.39 38.10
N LEU A 518 -6.42 -56.20 38.70
CA LEU A 518 -5.87 -56.02 40.05
C LEU A 518 -6.75 -56.65 41.14
N LYS A 519 -8.08 -56.58 41.01
CA LYS A 519 -9.01 -57.20 41.96
C LYS A 519 -9.07 -58.73 41.81
N GLU A 520 -9.03 -59.27 40.59
CA GLU A 520 -8.95 -60.72 40.36
C GLU A 520 -7.63 -61.31 40.87
N GLN A 521 -6.48 -60.66 40.66
CA GLN A 521 -5.19 -61.12 41.16
C GLN A 521 -4.99 -60.94 42.68
N ALA A 522 -5.73 -60.03 43.32
CA ALA A 522 -5.73 -59.85 44.77
C ALA A 522 -6.55 -60.93 45.52
N ILE A 523 -7.46 -61.63 44.82
CA ILE A 523 -8.35 -62.65 45.42
C ILE A 523 -7.69 -64.05 45.47
N GLU A 524 -6.63 -64.31 44.69
CA GLU A 524 -5.85 -65.57 44.77
C GLU A 524 -4.69 -65.52 45.78
N GLY A 525 -4.52 -64.42 46.51
CA GLY A 525 -3.38 -64.16 47.40
C GLY A 525 -3.70 -64.19 48.90
N THR A 526 -4.67 -64.99 49.36
CA THR A 526 -4.83 -65.29 50.79
C THR A 526 -4.67 -66.78 51.01
N ASP A 527 -3.42 -67.22 51.18
CA ASP A 527 -3.10 -68.25 52.16
C ASP A 527 -1.63 -68.13 52.57
N SER A 528 -1.47 -67.82 53.85
CA SER A 528 -0.23 -67.75 54.59
C SER A 528 0.34 -69.15 54.83
N SER A 529 1.40 -69.53 54.10
CA SER A 529 2.57 -70.30 54.57
C SER A 529 3.38 -70.79 53.36
N GLY A 530 4.46 -70.10 53.02
CA GLY A 530 5.40 -70.45 51.95
C GLY A 530 6.80 -69.93 52.30
N PRO A 531 7.86 -70.51 51.74
CA PRO A 531 9.21 -70.55 52.35
C PRO A 531 9.80 -69.16 52.53
N GLU A 532 10.70 -68.99 53.51
CA GLU A 532 11.50 -67.77 53.69
C GLU A 532 12.05 -67.33 52.32
N LEU A 533 11.60 -66.14 51.87
CA LEU A 533 12.18 -65.48 50.72
C LEU A 533 13.65 -65.19 51.03
N ASP A 534 14.53 -65.48 50.08
CA ASP A 534 15.93 -65.13 50.21
C ASP A 534 16.11 -63.60 50.28
N GLU A 535 17.11 -63.17 51.06
CA GLU A 535 17.37 -61.76 51.37
C GLU A 535 17.51 -60.88 50.11
N GLU A 536 18.06 -61.46 49.03
CA GLU A 536 18.23 -60.81 47.73
C GLU A 536 16.89 -60.50 47.03
N THR A 537 15.92 -61.43 47.11
CA THR A 537 14.57 -61.21 46.57
C THR A 537 13.81 -60.16 47.38
N LEU A 538 13.93 -60.18 48.71
CA LEU A 538 13.29 -59.20 49.59
C LEU A 538 13.80 -57.78 49.30
N ASN A 539 15.12 -57.62 49.15
CA ASN A 539 15.74 -56.33 48.82
C ASN A 539 15.31 -55.82 47.43
N SER A 540 15.18 -56.72 46.45
CA SER A 540 14.71 -56.37 45.11
C SER A 540 13.25 -55.88 45.11
N ILE A 541 12.37 -56.54 45.88
CA ILE A 541 10.97 -56.13 46.04
C ILE A 541 10.87 -54.76 46.73
N ASN A 542 11.65 -54.54 47.79
CA ASN A 542 11.67 -53.25 48.49
C ASN A 542 12.14 -52.10 47.58
N ASN A 543 13.15 -52.34 46.75
CA ASN A 543 13.61 -51.35 45.77
C ASN A 543 12.53 -51.02 44.72
N LEU A 544 11.83 -52.03 44.19
CA LEU A 544 10.71 -51.81 43.24
C LEU A 544 9.58 -50.98 43.86
N ASN A 545 9.22 -51.25 45.12
CA ASN A 545 8.21 -50.48 45.84
C ASN A 545 8.67 -49.03 46.06
N GLN A 546 9.94 -48.83 46.42
CA GLN A 546 10.51 -47.51 46.60
C GLN A 546 10.50 -46.70 45.30
N ILE A 547 10.86 -47.31 44.16
CA ILE A 547 10.82 -46.68 42.83
C ILE A 547 9.40 -46.24 42.47
N SER A 548 8.40 -47.07 42.77
CA SER A 548 6.99 -46.73 42.51
C SER A 548 6.51 -45.57 43.38
N GLU A 549 6.84 -45.56 44.68
CA GLU A 549 6.44 -44.47 45.58
C GLU A 549 7.12 -43.14 45.26
N THR A 550 8.43 -43.16 44.92
CA THR A 550 9.14 -41.92 44.56
C THR A 550 8.60 -41.32 43.26
N SER A 551 8.32 -42.15 42.26
CA SER A 551 7.71 -41.72 41.00
C SER A 551 6.33 -41.07 41.22
N LYS A 552 5.48 -41.70 42.03
CA LYS A 552 4.16 -41.19 42.38
C LYS A 552 4.22 -39.84 43.10
N ASN A 553 5.08 -39.71 44.11
CA ASN A 553 5.22 -38.47 44.88
C ASN A 553 5.70 -37.30 44.02
N LEU A 554 6.63 -37.56 43.09
CA LEU A 554 7.13 -36.54 42.17
C LEU A 554 6.04 -36.08 41.19
N GLN A 555 5.24 -37.00 40.66
CA GLN A 555 4.12 -36.66 39.79
C GLN A 555 3.06 -35.84 40.52
N GLN A 556 2.71 -36.23 41.75
CA GLN A 556 1.74 -35.49 42.57
C GLN A 556 2.24 -34.07 42.84
N LEU A 557 3.51 -33.89 43.21
CA LEU A 557 4.10 -32.57 43.45
C LEU A 557 3.99 -31.64 42.24
N LEU A 558 4.26 -32.14 41.03
CA LEU A 558 4.18 -31.33 39.81
C LEU A 558 2.74 -30.99 39.43
N ILE A 559 1.81 -31.92 39.63
CA ILE A 559 0.38 -31.68 39.43
C ILE A 559 -0.14 -30.63 40.42
N ASP A 560 0.24 -30.73 41.69
CA ASP A 560 -0.15 -29.75 42.72
C ASP A 560 0.39 -28.36 42.37
N ARG A 561 1.67 -28.26 41.96
CA ARG A 561 2.25 -26.99 41.48
C ARG A 561 1.52 -26.42 40.28
N LEU A 562 1.08 -27.25 39.33
CA LEU A 562 0.29 -26.78 38.19
C LEU A 562 -1.09 -26.31 38.63
N SER A 563 -1.75 -27.07 39.51
CA SER A 563 -3.06 -26.73 40.08
C SER A 563 -3.04 -25.38 40.79
N ASP A 564 -2.04 -25.15 41.65
CA ASP A 564 -1.87 -23.88 42.36
C ASP A 564 -1.80 -22.69 41.38
N LYS A 565 -1.14 -22.85 40.23
CA LYS A 565 -1.08 -21.81 39.19
C LYS A 565 -2.41 -21.61 38.49
N VAL A 566 -3.17 -22.68 38.24
CA VAL A 566 -4.53 -22.56 37.68
C VAL A 566 -5.45 -21.81 38.66
N ASP A 567 -5.35 -22.10 39.96
CA ASP A 567 -6.15 -21.46 41.00
C ASP A 567 -5.83 -19.97 41.13
N ILE A 568 -4.55 -19.58 41.00
CA ILE A 568 -4.14 -18.16 40.95
C ILE A 568 -4.77 -17.46 39.72
N LYS A 569 -4.73 -18.08 38.54
CA LYS A 569 -5.37 -17.52 37.33
C LYS A 569 -6.88 -17.40 37.48
N GLN A 570 -7.52 -18.36 38.14
CA GLN A 570 -8.94 -18.32 38.44
C GLN A 570 -9.27 -17.15 39.38
N GLN A 571 -8.48 -16.95 40.43
CA GLN A 571 -8.63 -15.83 41.35
C GLN A 571 -8.45 -14.48 40.64
N ASP A 572 -7.46 -14.35 39.76
CA ASP A 572 -7.23 -13.12 38.99
C ASP A 572 -8.42 -12.79 38.07
N LEU A 573 -9.06 -13.81 37.48
CA LEU A 573 -10.28 -13.65 36.69
C LEU A 573 -11.47 -13.18 37.55
N ASP A 574 -11.65 -13.79 38.72
CA ASP A 574 -12.77 -13.46 39.61
C ASP A 574 -12.59 -12.06 40.21
N ASP A 575 -11.36 -11.67 40.56
CA ASP A 575 -11.00 -10.31 40.94
C ASP A 575 -11.34 -9.29 39.84
N LEU A 576 -11.07 -9.63 38.57
CA LEU A 576 -11.36 -8.77 37.43
C LEU A 576 -12.87 -8.62 37.19
N LYS A 577 -13.64 -9.69 37.38
CA LYS A 577 -15.11 -9.64 37.33
C LYS A 577 -15.66 -8.75 38.43
N GLU A 578 -15.19 -8.92 39.67
CA GLU A 578 -15.61 -8.10 40.80
C GLU A 578 -15.28 -6.61 40.57
N GLU A 579 -14.07 -6.31 40.08
CA GLU A 579 -13.67 -4.93 39.72
C GLU A 579 -14.62 -4.35 38.66
N ASN A 580 -14.91 -5.10 37.60
CA ASN A 580 -15.79 -4.65 36.53
C ASN A 580 -17.24 -4.46 37.02
N ASP A 581 -17.78 -5.39 37.81
CA ASP A 581 -19.14 -5.34 38.33
C ASP A 581 -19.34 -4.20 39.34
N LEU A 582 -18.39 -4.00 40.26
CA LEU A 582 -18.40 -2.87 41.19
C LEU A 582 -18.23 -1.54 40.48
N SER A 583 -17.34 -1.50 39.48
CA SER A 583 -17.18 -0.33 38.63
C SER A 583 -18.50 0.00 37.94
N GLU A 584 -19.24 -0.98 37.40
CA GLU A 584 -20.55 -0.77 36.76
C GLU A 584 -21.61 -0.20 37.70
N GLN A 585 -21.48 -0.47 38.99
CA GLN A 585 -22.30 0.15 40.03
C GLN A 585 -21.81 1.55 40.44
N GLY A 586 -20.76 2.07 39.78
CA GLY A 586 -20.17 3.39 40.05
C GLY A 586 -19.20 3.41 41.24
N ILE A 587 -18.75 2.24 41.71
CA ILE A 587 -17.87 2.11 42.88
C ILE A 587 -16.44 1.90 42.40
N THR A 588 -15.53 2.81 42.77
CA THR A 588 -14.11 2.73 42.39
C THR A 588 -13.34 1.81 43.35
N VAL A 589 -12.75 0.74 42.82
CA VAL A 589 -11.87 -0.17 43.58
C VAL A 589 -10.41 0.25 43.37
N ALA A 590 -9.59 0.15 44.42
CA ALA A 590 -8.17 0.46 44.33
C ALA A 590 -7.42 -0.55 43.43
N PRO A 591 -6.51 -0.09 42.54
CA PRO A 591 -5.81 -0.98 41.63
C PRO A 591 -4.90 -1.94 42.40
N LYS A 592 -5.06 -3.25 42.15
CA LYS A 592 -4.16 -4.27 42.69
C LYS A 592 -2.79 -4.20 41.98
N PRO A 593 -1.68 -4.47 42.68
CA PRO A 593 -0.34 -4.42 42.10
C PRO A 593 -0.18 -5.43 40.95
N PHE A 594 0.42 -4.98 39.85
CA PHE A 594 0.65 -5.81 38.66
C PHE A 594 1.66 -6.91 38.94
N LYS A 595 1.27 -8.17 38.71
CA LYS A 595 2.19 -9.31 38.58
C LYS A 595 2.64 -9.44 37.12
N SER A 596 3.88 -9.88 36.90
CA SER A 596 4.42 -10.10 35.56
C SER A 596 3.74 -11.31 34.90
N ILE A 597 2.83 -11.03 33.96
CA ILE A 597 2.08 -12.06 33.19
C ILE A 597 3.05 -12.96 32.41
N THR A 598 4.18 -12.41 31.96
CA THR A 598 5.20 -13.12 31.19
C THR A 598 5.92 -14.17 32.04
N GLU A 599 6.28 -13.82 33.27
CA GLU A 599 6.96 -14.74 34.19
C GLU A 599 6.04 -15.89 34.61
N GLU A 600 4.79 -15.58 34.94
CA GLU A 600 3.82 -16.59 35.36
C GLU A 600 3.48 -17.59 34.24
N ASN A 601 3.32 -17.10 33.00
CA ASN A 601 3.09 -17.97 31.86
C ASN A 601 4.31 -18.84 31.54
N ALA A 602 5.53 -18.30 31.71
CA ALA A 602 6.76 -19.07 31.55
C ALA A 602 6.89 -20.19 32.60
N GLU A 603 6.51 -19.92 33.85
CA GLU A 603 6.49 -20.93 34.92
C GLU A 603 5.48 -22.05 34.63
N ILE A 604 4.27 -21.71 34.19
CA ILE A 604 3.24 -22.70 33.82
C ILE A 604 3.74 -23.61 32.69
N GLU A 605 4.36 -23.04 31.66
CA GLU A 605 4.94 -23.82 30.56
C GLU A 605 6.14 -24.68 31.01
N SER A 606 6.95 -24.21 31.95
CA SER A 606 8.02 -25.02 32.56
C SER A 606 7.45 -26.23 33.29
N ILE A 607 6.42 -26.03 34.14
CA ILE A 607 5.79 -27.11 34.91
C ILE A 607 5.16 -28.15 33.97
N LYS A 608 4.49 -27.71 32.90
CA LYS A 608 3.93 -28.65 31.89
C LYS A 608 5.00 -29.53 31.27
N LYS A 609 6.15 -28.96 30.90
CA LYS A 609 7.30 -29.69 30.34
C LYS A 609 7.95 -30.62 31.35
N GLU A 610 8.06 -30.20 32.62
CA GLU A 610 8.53 -31.06 33.71
C GLU A 610 7.62 -32.29 33.87
N ILE A 611 6.29 -32.11 33.80
CA ILE A 611 5.34 -33.23 33.86
C ILE A 611 5.49 -34.16 32.63
N ASP A 612 5.63 -33.62 31.42
CA ASP A 612 5.84 -34.43 30.21
C ASP A 612 7.10 -35.28 30.30
N LYS A 613 8.19 -34.68 30.75
CA LYS A 613 9.46 -35.37 30.94
C LYS A 613 9.33 -36.52 31.94
N VAL A 614 8.61 -36.32 33.05
CA VAL A 614 8.40 -37.34 34.08
C VAL A 614 7.51 -38.48 33.56
N ILE A 615 6.54 -38.18 32.71
CA ILE A 615 5.72 -39.20 32.04
C ILE A 615 6.59 -40.04 31.09
N GLU A 616 7.44 -39.39 30.29
CA GLU A 616 8.37 -40.07 29.37
C GLU A 616 9.39 -40.95 30.12
N GLU A 617 9.98 -40.44 31.20
CA GLU A 617 10.88 -41.22 32.06
C GLU A 617 10.17 -42.44 32.69
N GLN A 618 8.90 -42.28 33.07
CA GLN A 618 8.10 -43.39 33.59
C GLN A 618 7.77 -44.43 32.50
N ASP A 619 7.53 -44.00 31.26
CA ASP A 619 7.32 -44.90 30.12
C ASP A 619 8.54 -45.77 29.84
N ILE A 620 9.72 -45.17 29.82
CA ILE A 620 10.99 -45.88 29.69
C ILE A 620 11.14 -46.88 30.84
N LYS A 621 10.84 -46.47 32.08
CA LYS A 621 10.92 -47.35 33.24
C LYS A 621 9.95 -48.54 33.15
N ILE A 622 8.72 -48.30 32.72
CA ILE A 622 7.73 -49.37 32.51
C ILE A 622 8.25 -50.37 31.47
N GLN A 623 8.79 -49.90 30.34
CA GLN A 623 9.37 -50.77 29.31
C GLN A 623 10.55 -51.60 29.82
N GLU A 624 11.44 -51.01 30.63
CA GLU A 624 12.55 -51.74 31.27
C GLU A 624 12.03 -52.86 32.18
N LEU A 625 11.04 -52.56 33.02
CA LEU A 625 10.46 -53.54 33.94
C LEU A 625 9.73 -54.66 33.18
N GLU A 626 9.03 -54.33 32.10
CA GLU A 626 8.38 -55.30 31.20
C GLU A 626 9.40 -56.22 30.52
N ALA A 627 10.51 -55.67 30.01
CA ALA A 627 11.59 -56.44 29.39
C ALA A 627 12.22 -57.43 30.39
N VAL A 628 12.44 -56.99 31.64
CA VAL A 628 12.92 -57.86 32.73
C VAL A 628 11.92 -59.00 32.99
N LEU A 629 10.61 -58.70 33.05
CA LEU A 629 9.57 -59.69 33.27
C LEU A 629 9.48 -60.72 32.13
N ILE A 630 9.64 -60.29 30.87
CA ILE A 630 9.69 -61.18 29.70
C ILE A 630 10.91 -62.10 29.76
N MET A 631 12.10 -61.56 30.07
CA MET A 631 13.32 -62.36 30.21
C MET A 631 13.21 -63.42 31.31
N ARG A 632 12.49 -63.13 32.40
CA ARG A 632 12.25 -64.07 33.50
C ARG A 632 11.27 -65.19 33.10
N LYS A 633 10.19 -64.87 32.37
CA LYS A 633 9.23 -65.86 31.85
C LYS A 633 9.87 -66.88 30.90
N GLY A 634 10.90 -66.48 30.14
CA GLY A 634 11.63 -67.39 29.26
C GLY A 634 12.52 -68.43 29.98
N LYS A 635 12.86 -68.21 31.25
CA LYS A 635 13.80 -69.06 32.02
C LYS A 635 13.14 -70.09 32.94
N LYS A 636 11.88 -69.90 33.33
CA LYS A 636 11.13 -70.85 34.18
C LYS A 636 9.78 -71.16 33.52
N ARG A 637 9.60 -72.41 33.08
CA ARG A 637 8.28 -72.92 32.65
C ARG A 637 7.40 -73.15 33.88
N ASP A 638 6.27 -72.45 33.90
CA ASP A 638 5.01 -72.80 34.59
C ASP A 638 4.74 -72.40 36.04
N LYS A 639 5.56 -71.57 36.73
CA LYS A 639 5.12 -70.92 38.00
C LYS A 639 5.57 -69.46 38.11
N LEU A 640 4.62 -68.55 38.39
CA LEU A 640 4.89 -67.13 38.66
C LEU A 640 5.61 -67.04 40.02
N ASP A 641 6.90 -66.72 40.01
CA ASP A 641 7.68 -66.57 41.23
C ASP A 641 7.31 -65.26 41.97
N PRO A 642 7.45 -65.20 43.32
CA PRO A 642 7.04 -64.03 44.11
C PRO A 642 7.64 -62.70 43.64
N LEU A 643 8.87 -62.71 43.12
CA LEU A 643 9.53 -61.54 42.55
C LEU A 643 8.87 -61.09 41.22
N SER A 644 8.60 -62.01 40.29
CA SER A 644 7.87 -61.68 39.04
C SER A 644 6.45 -61.16 39.31
N ALA A 645 5.78 -61.68 40.35
CA ALA A 645 4.49 -61.14 40.82
C ALA A 645 4.61 -59.71 41.38
N SER A 646 5.74 -59.36 42.01
CA SER A 646 6.03 -57.99 42.43
C SER A 646 6.27 -57.07 41.24
N TYR A 647 7.05 -57.48 40.24
CA TYR A 647 7.27 -56.69 39.01
C TYR A 647 5.96 -56.37 38.30
N LEU A 648 5.05 -57.37 38.17
CA LEU A 648 3.75 -57.16 37.54
C LEU A 648 2.91 -56.13 38.30
N ARG A 649 2.80 -56.25 39.63
CA ARG A 649 2.09 -55.27 40.47
C ARG A 649 2.69 -53.88 40.38
N THR A 650 4.02 -53.75 40.37
CA THR A 650 4.71 -52.46 40.22
C THR A 650 4.45 -51.84 38.84
N ILE A 651 4.49 -52.62 37.77
CA ILE A 651 4.20 -52.16 36.39
C ILE A 651 2.75 -51.67 36.30
N GLU A 652 1.79 -52.41 36.83
CA GLU A 652 0.38 -52.01 36.83
C GLU A 652 0.17 -50.72 37.61
N LYS A 653 0.76 -50.60 38.80
CA LYS A 653 0.70 -49.38 39.61
C LYS A 653 1.30 -48.17 38.90
N LEU A 654 2.47 -48.33 38.27
CA LEU A 654 3.10 -47.25 37.49
C LEU A 654 2.23 -46.85 36.29
N LYS A 655 1.59 -47.80 35.60
CA LYS A 655 0.65 -47.49 34.50
C LYS A 655 -0.60 -46.74 34.99
N THR A 656 -1.17 -47.14 36.13
CA THR A 656 -2.34 -46.44 36.69
C THR A 656 -1.99 -45.02 37.15
N ASP A 657 -0.84 -44.85 37.81
CA ASP A 657 -0.37 -43.54 38.27
C ASP A 657 -0.09 -42.63 37.05
N ARG A 658 0.55 -43.16 36.00
CA ARG A 658 0.77 -42.46 34.72
C ARG A 658 -0.54 -41.93 34.12
N LEU A 659 -1.54 -42.80 33.98
CA LEU A 659 -2.83 -42.44 33.38
C LEU A 659 -3.55 -41.37 34.21
N LYS A 660 -3.50 -41.47 35.54
CA LYS A 660 -4.06 -40.46 36.45
C LYS A 660 -3.38 -39.10 36.26
N THR A 661 -2.06 -39.08 36.15
CA THR A 661 -1.27 -37.86 35.93
C THR A 661 -1.61 -37.21 34.58
N ILE A 662 -1.69 -37.98 33.49
CA ILE A 662 -2.08 -37.49 32.16
C ILE A 662 -3.47 -36.83 32.20
N ARG A 663 -4.48 -37.53 32.74
CA ARG A 663 -5.85 -36.98 32.80
C ARG A 663 -5.96 -35.72 33.64
N THR A 664 -5.27 -35.69 34.78
CA THR A 664 -5.31 -34.53 35.68
C THR A 664 -4.64 -33.33 35.00
N LYS A 665 -3.50 -33.55 34.33
CA LYS A 665 -2.83 -32.52 33.52
C LYS A 665 -3.74 -31.99 32.40
N GLU A 666 -4.37 -32.87 31.63
CA GLU A 666 -5.27 -32.47 30.54
C GLU A 666 -6.46 -31.65 31.05
N SER A 667 -7.05 -32.06 32.18
CA SER A 667 -8.12 -31.30 32.85
C SER A 667 -7.66 -29.90 33.27
N LEU A 668 -6.46 -29.77 33.86
CA LEU A 668 -5.92 -28.47 34.27
C LEU A 668 -5.62 -27.57 33.06
N ILE A 669 -5.15 -28.13 31.94
CA ILE A 669 -4.93 -27.39 30.69
C ILE A 669 -6.25 -26.90 30.09
N ALA A 670 -7.29 -27.73 30.11
CA ALA A 670 -8.63 -27.34 29.65
C ALA A 670 -9.22 -26.20 30.51
N ASN A 671 -9.04 -26.27 31.83
CA ASN A 671 -9.46 -25.21 32.75
C ASN A 671 -8.70 -23.90 32.46
N LEU A 672 -7.38 -23.95 32.28
CA LEU A 672 -6.57 -22.77 31.91
C LEU A 672 -7.05 -22.11 30.62
N LYS A 673 -7.41 -22.90 29.60
CA LYS A 673 -7.95 -22.36 28.34
C LYS A 673 -9.25 -21.59 28.59
N THR A 674 -10.16 -22.17 29.37
CA THR A 674 -11.44 -21.56 29.72
C THR A 674 -11.25 -20.26 30.51
N ILE A 675 -10.32 -20.24 31.47
CA ILE A 675 -9.98 -19.05 32.26
C ILE A 675 -9.43 -17.93 31.36
N ASN A 676 -8.53 -18.27 30.44
CA ASN A 676 -7.95 -17.28 29.53
C ASN A 676 -9.01 -16.65 28.61
N GLU A 677 -9.90 -17.47 28.04
CA GLU A 677 -11.01 -16.98 27.21
C GLU A 677 -11.94 -16.04 28.00
N ALA A 678 -12.32 -16.41 29.22
CA ALA A 678 -13.14 -15.56 30.09
C ALA A 678 -12.43 -14.26 30.50
N THR A 679 -11.11 -14.31 30.75
CA THR A 679 -10.30 -13.13 31.09
C THR A 679 -10.24 -12.13 29.94
N GLU A 680 -10.16 -12.60 28.70
CA GLU A 680 -10.20 -11.71 27.53
C GLU A 680 -11.55 -11.00 27.38
N VAL A 681 -12.66 -11.68 27.68
CA VAL A 681 -14.00 -11.10 27.66
C VAL A 681 -14.11 -9.95 28.66
N GLU A 682 -13.69 -10.16 29.91
CA GLU A 682 -13.73 -9.12 30.95
C GLU A 682 -12.75 -7.98 30.65
N ARG A 683 -11.59 -8.25 30.06
CA ARG A 683 -10.66 -7.20 29.61
C ARG A 683 -11.29 -6.32 28.53
N LYS A 684 -12.00 -6.91 27.56
CA LYS A 684 -12.71 -6.16 26.51
C LYS A 684 -13.81 -5.27 27.10
N ARG A 685 -14.54 -5.76 28.11
CA ARG A 685 -15.55 -4.97 28.85
C ARG A 685 -14.94 -3.72 29.49
N ARG A 686 -13.78 -3.86 30.15
CA ARG A 686 -13.03 -2.73 30.73
C ARG A 686 -12.57 -1.70 29.70
N ILE A 687 -12.03 -2.15 28.57
CA ILE A 687 -11.56 -1.27 27.48
C ILE A 687 -12.73 -0.46 26.88
N LYS A 688 -13.86 -1.12 26.62
CA LYS A 688 -15.05 -0.47 26.04
C LYS A 688 -15.57 0.66 26.92
N ARG A 689 -15.54 0.48 28.25
CA ARG A 689 -15.92 1.52 29.20
C ARG A 689 -14.92 2.66 29.29
N ALA A 690 -13.63 2.37 29.38
CA ALA A 690 -12.60 3.41 29.43
C ALA A 690 -12.65 4.34 28.20
N ALA A 691 -13.07 3.82 27.04
CA ALA A 691 -13.33 4.63 25.85
C ALA A 691 -14.57 5.54 25.98
N TYR A 692 -15.65 5.08 26.63
CA TYR A 692 -16.89 5.83 26.84
C TYR A 692 -16.75 6.93 27.91
N ASP A 693 -16.15 6.61 29.05
CA ASP A 693 -15.98 7.54 30.18
C ASP A 693 -15.08 8.74 29.80
N ASN A 694 -14.09 8.55 28.92
CA ASN A 694 -13.20 9.61 28.44
C ASN A 694 -13.91 10.66 27.56
N GLN A 695 -14.95 10.29 26.81
CA GLN A 695 -15.62 11.21 25.89
C GLN A 695 -16.55 12.20 26.62
N GLN A 696 -17.29 11.72 27.63
CA GLN A 696 -18.21 12.57 28.40
C GLN A 696 -17.46 13.54 29.32
N ASP A 697 -16.38 13.09 29.96
CA ASP A 697 -15.52 13.93 30.78
C ASP A 697 -14.82 15.02 29.96
N ARG A 698 -14.39 14.68 28.73
CA ARG A 698 -13.83 15.66 27.79
C ARG A 698 -14.86 16.73 27.41
N TYR A 699 -16.08 16.32 27.06
CA TYR A 699 -17.15 17.26 26.70
C TYR A 699 -17.48 18.23 27.85
N ALA A 700 -17.52 17.75 29.10
CA ALA A 700 -17.75 18.59 30.27
C ALA A 700 -16.63 19.62 30.47
N LYS A 701 -15.36 19.20 30.35
CA LYS A 701 -14.19 20.09 30.45
C LYS A 701 -14.19 21.14 29.34
N ASP A 702 -14.44 20.71 28.10
CA ASP A 702 -14.47 21.56 26.92
C ASP A 702 -15.53 22.67 27.02
N ARG A 703 -16.73 22.32 27.51
CA ARG A 703 -17.79 23.30 27.79
C ARG A 703 -17.39 24.31 28.86
N ALA A 704 -16.81 23.84 29.96
CA ALA A 704 -16.36 24.71 31.05
C ALA A 704 -15.26 25.68 30.57
N THR A 705 -14.32 25.21 29.75
CA THR A 705 -13.26 26.04 29.17
C THR A 705 -13.82 27.08 28.20
N LEU A 706 -14.76 26.69 27.32
CA LEU A 706 -15.42 27.63 26.41
C LEU A 706 -16.15 28.75 27.17
N GLU A 707 -16.88 28.40 28.23
CA GLU A 707 -17.56 29.39 29.07
C GLU A 707 -16.57 30.32 29.77
N SER A 708 -15.46 29.79 30.26
CA SER A 708 -14.39 30.57 30.87
C SER A 708 -13.81 31.58 29.87
N ILE A 709 -13.48 31.14 28.65
CA ILE A 709 -12.97 32.00 27.59
C ILE A 709 -13.98 33.12 27.26
N LYS A 710 -15.27 32.80 27.12
CA LYS A 710 -16.30 33.80 26.84
C LYS A 710 -16.50 34.82 27.97
N LYS A 711 -16.26 34.43 29.23
CA LYS A 711 -16.47 35.29 30.41
C LYS A 711 -15.25 36.14 30.76
N PHE A 712 -14.04 35.62 30.56
CA PHE A 712 -12.79 36.19 31.08
C PHE A 712 -11.85 36.75 29.99
N THR A 713 -12.27 36.76 28.73
CA THR A 713 -11.48 37.40 27.66
C THR A 713 -11.94 38.83 27.45
N ASP A 714 -11.06 39.79 27.74
CA ASP A 714 -11.32 41.20 27.49
C ASP A 714 -11.24 41.55 26.00
N PRO A 715 -12.01 42.53 25.51
CA PRO A 715 -11.89 43.02 24.14
C PRO A 715 -10.49 43.57 23.87
N SER A 716 -9.93 43.26 22.69
CA SER A 716 -8.62 43.76 22.29
C SER A 716 -8.64 45.28 22.11
N PRO A 717 -7.68 46.03 22.68
CA PRO A 717 -7.59 47.48 22.51
C PRO A 717 -7.18 47.90 21.10
N THR A 718 -6.58 46.98 20.33
CA THR A 718 -6.20 47.16 18.92
C THR A 718 -6.96 46.18 18.03
N PRO A 719 -7.46 46.60 16.85
CA PRO A 719 -8.12 45.68 15.92
C PRO A 719 -7.16 44.56 15.49
N LEU A 720 -7.60 43.31 15.64
CA LEU A 720 -6.86 42.13 15.20
C LEU A 720 -6.98 41.97 13.68
N ASN A 721 -5.90 41.50 13.04
CA ASN A 721 -5.81 41.22 11.60
C ASN A 721 -5.86 39.71 11.34
N GLU A 722 -5.93 39.30 10.07
CA GLU A 722 -5.97 37.87 9.69
C GLU A 722 -4.76 37.09 10.19
N GLU A 723 -3.58 37.73 10.23
CA GLU A 723 -2.32 37.13 10.68
C GLU A 723 -2.33 36.77 12.18
N ASP A 724 -3.25 37.34 12.96
CA ASP A 724 -3.41 37.06 14.40
C ASP A 724 -4.27 35.80 14.66
N PHE A 725 -4.77 35.14 13.60
CA PHE A 725 -5.60 33.95 13.70
C PHE A 725 -4.91 32.73 13.07
N ASP A 726 -4.61 31.72 13.90
CA ASP A 726 -4.29 30.38 13.41
C ASP A 726 -5.59 29.65 13.03
N PHE A 727 -5.87 29.47 11.74
CA PHE A 727 -7.07 28.75 11.28
C PHE A 727 -6.92 27.22 11.35
N GLY A 728 -5.71 26.73 11.62
CA GLY A 728 -5.37 25.31 11.65
C GLY A 728 -5.44 24.65 10.28
N GLU A 729 -6.17 23.54 10.15
CA GLU A 729 -6.25 22.78 8.90
C GLU A 729 -7.09 23.50 7.84
N GLU A 730 -6.49 23.79 6.68
CA GLU A 730 -7.22 24.39 5.55
C GLU A 730 -8.37 23.48 5.07
N GLN A 731 -9.59 24.02 5.09
CA GLN A 731 -10.76 23.31 4.65
C GLN A 731 -10.93 23.44 3.13
N SER A 732 -11.22 22.33 2.45
CA SER A 732 -11.52 22.32 1.02
C SER A 732 -12.83 23.06 0.72
N ASN A 733 -13.00 23.59 -0.49
CA ASN A 733 -14.25 24.23 -0.94
C ASN A 733 -15.46 23.26 -1.00
N SER A 734 -15.26 21.95 -0.81
CA SER A 734 -16.33 20.96 -0.73
C SER A 734 -16.83 20.77 0.71
N ILE A 735 -18.14 20.57 0.86
CA ILE A 735 -18.79 20.28 2.15
C ILE A 735 -18.24 18.96 2.72
N ARG A 736 -17.66 19.01 3.92
CA ARG A 736 -17.16 17.84 4.64
C ARG A 736 -18.28 17.20 5.45
N ILE A 737 -18.41 15.88 5.42
CA ILE A 737 -19.38 15.14 6.24
C ILE A 737 -18.64 14.52 7.43
N VAL A 738 -19.09 14.81 8.64
CA VAL A 738 -18.60 14.21 9.90
C VAL A 738 -19.75 13.40 10.49
N LYS A 739 -19.46 12.19 10.96
CA LYS A 739 -20.45 11.25 11.49
C LYS A 739 -20.19 10.95 12.96
N ASP A 740 -21.25 10.56 13.67
CA ASP A 740 -21.20 10.10 15.05
C ASP A 740 -20.56 11.13 16.02
N VAL A 741 -20.86 12.40 15.81
CA VAL A 741 -20.44 13.50 16.70
C VAL A 741 -21.35 13.55 17.92
N SER A 742 -20.95 12.86 18.99
CA SER A 742 -21.67 12.87 20.26
C SER A 742 -21.89 14.30 20.78
N ASN A 743 -23.07 14.55 21.34
CA ASN A 743 -23.50 15.84 21.92
C ASN A 743 -23.72 17.00 20.92
N GLU A 744 -23.71 16.73 19.61
CA GLU A 744 -24.13 17.67 18.56
C GLU A 744 -25.36 17.15 17.81
N GLU A 745 -26.07 18.03 17.10
CA GLU A 745 -27.27 17.69 16.35
C GLU A 745 -27.00 17.66 14.85
N ASN A 746 -27.82 16.92 14.10
CA ASN A 746 -27.73 16.90 12.63
C ASN A 746 -27.93 18.31 12.04
N GLY A 747 -27.06 18.68 11.10
CA GLY A 747 -27.10 20.01 10.47
C GLY A 747 -25.84 20.39 9.70
N TYR A 748 -25.83 21.62 9.21
CA TYR A 748 -24.72 22.25 8.49
C TYR A 748 -24.11 23.35 9.37
N TYR A 749 -22.85 23.17 9.75
CA TYR A 749 -22.11 23.99 10.68
C TYR A 749 -21.13 24.88 9.91
N MET A 750 -21.13 26.18 10.22
CA MET A 750 -20.21 27.17 9.66
C MET A 750 -18.91 27.14 10.46
N VAL A 751 -17.98 26.31 10.01
CA VAL A 751 -16.70 26.11 10.68
C VAL A 751 -15.73 27.19 10.22
N ILE A 752 -15.10 27.86 11.17
CA ILE A 752 -14.14 28.94 10.92
C ILE A 752 -12.70 28.51 11.14
N ALA A 753 -12.44 27.53 12.00
CA ALA A 753 -11.11 26.97 12.23
C ALA A 753 -11.19 25.51 12.68
N VAL A 754 -10.12 24.74 12.42
CA VAL A 754 -10.01 23.34 12.81
C VAL A 754 -8.66 23.06 13.44
N HIS A 755 -8.63 22.65 14.71
CA HIS A 755 -7.41 22.42 15.47
C HIS A 755 -7.30 20.99 15.99
N ASP A 756 -6.07 20.52 16.16
CA ASP A 756 -5.71 19.22 16.71
C ASP A 756 -5.50 19.23 18.24
N THR A 757 -5.32 20.41 18.83
CA THR A 757 -4.90 20.60 20.21
C THR A 757 -5.79 21.60 20.95
N GLU A 758 -6.00 21.37 22.26
CA GLU A 758 -6.78 22.26 23.12
C GLU A 758 -6.18 23.66 23.22
N ALA A 759 -4.85 23.76 23.27
CA ALA A 759 -4.15 25.05 23.36
C ALA A 759 -4.42 25.96 22.16
N LYS A 760 -4.31 25.44 20.93
CA LYS A 760 -4.57 26.22 19.71
C LYS A 760 -6.05 26.57 19.56
N ARG A 761 -6.93 25.62 19.90
CA ARG A 761 -8.38 25.87 19.97
C ARG A 761 -8.68 27.03 20.91
N ASP A 762 -8.12 27.01 22.12
CA ASP A 762 -8.38 28.00 23.15
C ASP A 762 -7.81 29.37 22.77
N GLU A 763 -6.63 29.42 22.17
CA GLU A 763 -6.02 30.63 21.64
C GLU A 763 -6.86 31.26 20.54
N PHE A 764 -7.31 30.46 19.56
CA PHE A 764 -8.20 30.94 18.50
C PHE A 764 -9.53 31.47 19.07
N LEU A 765 -10.14 30.74 20.00
CA LEU A 765 -11.37 31.17 20.68
C LEU A 765 -11.17 32.49 21.43
N ARG A 766 -10.04 32.67 22.13
CA ARG A 766 -9.71 33.94 22.80
C ARG A 766 -9.59 35.08 21.80
N ASN A 767 -8.90 34.89 20.68
CA ASN A 767 -8.71 35.95 19.68
C ASN A 767 -10.05 36.33 19.02
N VAL A 768 -10.96 35.37 18.80
CA VAL A 768 -12.30 35.67 18.26
C VAL A 768 -13.16 36.42 19.29
N VAL A 769 -13.14 35.99 20.56
CA VAL A 769 -13.87 36.68 21.64
C VAL A 769 -13.31 38.09 21.87
N ALA A 770 -11.99 38.26 21.86
CA ALA A 770 -11.31 39.55 21.96
C ALA A 770 -11.64 40.48 20.79
N SER A 771 -12.00 39.92 19.62
CA SER A 771 -12.50 40.67 18.45
C SER A 771 -13.99 41.08 18.59
N GLY A 772 -14.63 40.77 19.71
CA GLY A 772 -16.02 41.14 20.02
C GLY A 772 -17.08 40.13 19.59
N GLU A 773 -16.70 38.91 19.19
CA GLU A 773 -17.64 37.85 18.80
C GLU A 773 -17.71 36.73 19.85
N SER A 774 -18.81 36.69 20.59
CA SER A 774 -19.04 35.69 21.64
C SER A 774 -19.92 34.52 21.19
N ASN A 775 -20.56 34.63 20.02
CA ASN A 775 -21.40 33.58 19.45
C ASN A 775 -20.55 32.56 18.66
N ILE A 776 -19.64 31.92 19.38
CA ILE A 776 -18.73 30.90 18.88
C ILE A 776 -18.86 29.62 19.70
N ASN A 777 -18.70 28.47 19.06
CA ASN A 777 -18.77 27.18 19.71
C ASN A 777 -17.82 26.21 19.02
N PHE A 778 -17.66 25.02 19.57
CA PHE A 778 -16.90 23.96 18.90
C PHE A 778 -17.43 22.59 19.27
N PHE A 779 -17.12 21.61 18.43
CA PHE A 779 -17.30 20.19 18.74
C PHE A 779 -16.00 19.44 18.50
N PHE A 780 -15.85 18.31 19.17
CA PHE A 780 -14.71 17.42 19.01
C PHE A 780 -15.13 16.18 18.24
N ASP A 781 -14.48 15.93 17.10
CA ASP A 781 -14.66 14.70 16.33
C ASP A 781 -13.64 13.65 16.79
N VAL A 782 -14.14 12.55 17.36
CA VAL A 782 -13.32 11.45 17.87
C VAL A 782 -12.59 10.72 16.73
N ASN A 783 -13.21 10.66 15.54
CA ASN A 783 -12.65 9.92 14.41
C ASN A 783 -11.44 10.64 13.80
N SER A 784 -11.50 11.98 13.72
CA SER A 784 -10.39 12.79 13.22
C SER A 784 -9.48 13.37 14.31
N ASN A 785 -9.84 13.19 15.58
CA ASN A 785 -9.16 13.76 16.75
C ASN A 785 -8.96 15.28 16.62
N LYS A 786 -10.00 15.99 16.18
CA LYS A 786 -9.95 17.43 15.85
C LYS A 786 -11.13 18.21 16.47
N TYR A 787 -10.84 19.44 16.85
CA TYR A 787 -11.79 20.45 17.28
C TYR A 787 -12.25 21.28 16.08
N PHE A 788 -13.54 21.25 15.79
CA PHE A 788 -14.17 22.07 14.76
C PHE A 788 -14.83 23.27 15.42
N ILE A 789 -14.25 24.45 15.20
CA ILE A 789 -14.76 25.71 15.76
C ILE A 789 -15.77 26.30 14.78
N TYR A 790 -17.00 26.52 15.23
CA TYR A 790 -18.10 27.01 14.41
C TYR A 790 -18.79 28.23 14.99
N SER A 791 -19.32 29.09 14.12
CA SER A 791 -20.06 30.30 14.53
C SER A 791 -21.57 30.11 14.47
N LYS A 792 -22.08 29.34 13.49
CA LYS A 792 -23.52 29.14 13.27
C LYS A 792 -23.84 27.72 12.79
N LYS A 793 -25.05 27.26 13.11
CA LYS A 793 -25.66 26.02 12.62
C LYS A 793 -26.87 26.34 11.74
N PHE A 794 -27.05 25.58 10.66
CA PHE A 794 -28.20 25.63 9.76
C PHE A 794 -28.79 24.24 9.55
N ASN A 795 -30.10 24.16 9.36
CA ASN A 795 -30.77 22.88 9.08
C ASN A 795 -30.70 22.48 7.59
N TYR A 796 -30.51 23.45 6.69
CA TYR A 796 -30.53 23.26 5.25
C TYR A 796 -29.30 23.88 4.59
N ILE A 797 -28.78 23.22 3.55
CA ILE A 797 -27.56 23.64 2.87
C ILE A 797 -27.70 24.99 2.16
N GLU A 798 -28.91 25.31 1.67
CA GLU A 798 -29.20 26.57 0.98
C GLU A 798 -28.99 27.78 1.90
N ALA A 799 -29.41 27.66 3.17
CA ALA A 799 -29.23 28.70 4.18
C ALA A 799 -27.74 28.86 4.55
N ALA A 800 -27.01 27.74 4.69
CA ALA A 800 -25.58 27.76 4.97
C ALA A 800 -24.77 28.38 3.82
N ASN A 801 -25.08 28.04 2.58
CA ASN A 801 -24.44 28.63 1.40
C ASN A 801 -24.73 30.12 1.28
N THR A 802 -25.97 30.54 1.55
CA THR A 802 -26.33 31.97 1.56
C THR A 802 -25.51 32.72 2.59
N ALA A 803 -25.38 32.17 3.80
CA ALA A 803 -24.57 32.76 4.87
C ALA A 803 -23.07 32.80 4.56
N LEU A 804 -22.54 31.79 3.85
CA LEU A 804 -21.15 31.76 3.41
C LEU A 804 -20.84 32.86 2.38
N VAL A 805 -21.78 33.09 1.45
CA VAL A 805 -21.66 34.15 0.42
C VAL A 805 -21.83 35.54 1.05
N SER A 806 -22.74 35.69 2.01
CA SER A 806 -23.00 36.95 2.71
C SER A 806 -22.12 37.16 3.95
N LYS A 807 -20.97 36.47 4.04
CA LYS A 807 -20.13 36.52 5.25
C LYS A 807 -19.64 37.95 5.52
N GLU A 808 -19.70 38.37 6.78
CA GLU A 808 -19.13 39.65 7.20
C GLU A 808 -17.62 39.63 6.98
N ASN A 809 -17.06 40.75 6.49
CA ASN A 809 -15.63 40.91 6.24
C ASN A 809 -14.85 41.11 7.54
N LYS A 810 -14.88 40.10 8.41
CA LYS A 810 -14.15 40.03 9.66
C LYS A 810 -12.93 39.11 9.50
N PRO A 811 -11.78 39.44 10.11
CA PRO A 811 -10.53 38.69 9.94
C PRO A 811 -10.69 37.17 10.15
N TYR A 812 -11.43 36.76 11.18
CA TYR A 812 -11.65 35.35 11.53
C TYR A 812 -12.62 34.59 10.59
N ASN A 813 -13.23 35.25 9.59
CA ASN A 813 -14.15 34.61 8.62
C ASN A 813 -13.45 34.24 7.29
N ASN A 814 -12.15 34.51 7.15
CA ASN A 814 -11.47 34.38 5.86
C ASN A 814 -11.42 32.93 5.35
N LYS A 815 -11.18 31.96 6.24
CA LYS A 815 -11.10 30.52 5.93
C LYS A 815 -12.38 29.73 6.28
N MET A 816 -13.52 30.40 6.40
CA MET A 816 -14.80 29.79 6.76
C MET A 816 -15.25 28.74 5.73
N SER A 817 -15.77 27.61 6.21
CA SER A 817 -16.26 26.46 5.43
C SER A 817 -17.52 25.85 6.03
N ILE A 818 -18.17 24.94 5.28
CA ILE A 818 -19.39 24.24 5.72
C ILE A 818 -19.05 22.79 6.03
N VAL A 819 -19.40 22.35 7.24
CA VAL A 819 -19.30 20.94 7.67
C VAL A 819 -20.71 20.41 7.96
N LYS A 820 -21.06 19.25 7.40
CA LYS A 820 -22.31 18.55 7.68
C LYS A 820 -22.09 17.51 8.78
N ILE A 821 -22.91 17.54 9.82
CA ILE A 821 -22.95 16.50 10.86
C ILE A 821 -24.11 15.54 10.57
N GLU A 822 -23.80 14.23 10.58
CA GLU A 822 -24.74 13.11 10.43
C GLU A 822 -24.55 12.09 11.59
N ASN A 823 -25.38 12.24 12.61
CA ASN A 823 -25.57 11.38 13.78
C ASN A 823 -26.78 10.48 13.63
#